data_AF-A0A3E4N418-F1
#
_entry.id   AF-A0A3E4N418-F1
#
_cell.length_a   1.000
_cell.length_b   1.000
_cell.length_c   1.000
_cell.angle_alpha   90.00
_cell.angle_beta   90.00
_cell.angle_gamma   90.00
#
_symmetry.space_group_name_H-M   'P 1'
#
loop_
_entity.id
_entity.type
_entity.pdbx_description
1 polymer ?
#
loop_
_entity_poly.entity_id
_entity_poly.type
_entity_poly.pdbx_seq_one_letter_code
_entity_poly.pdbx_strand_id
1 'polypeptide(L)'
;MATKNVRSIEEQVEDWCKAQLRSIKYYTKTESINSEIEEALRKAPSKSGGEGVNYPDIKCFLETSDMRRIPVMIEVKGRKGDLIKCDKNGDICNLNKDKEPHYGNIAKYAVNGAVHYAHAILNNTESYKEVVAIGVNGYDTSIGRIYEMGVYYVSKENLFVPKKVGEYTDLSFLLPEYVNGFIKDIDKLFLTDSEIELKKIELEDDIERRLKVINQKMHDEDYGQKIDVGQRVQLITGLVMAGLGVPGKVSPLSVSDLRGDQGEKNNDGQVIMNKISDYLSEKQLPRQKIEMIEEVLRVVFIHSKLQEPKDGESALHTIYADVRQNIIPFLTGELHNIDFTGRLFNVLNEWVDVPDGAKNDVVLTPRYITELMARLCGVNMDSYVWDFATGSAGFLISSMHQMIADAKQKISSPEELNRKITHIKMYQLLGIEKLADIYMLAVLNMILMKDGSSNIIHGDSLTEFEGNYEQGEYNGKPFPANVFLLNPPYSKSGKGFVFVHRALSMMHHGGMAAVLIMENAGSGNGLPYTREILKNNTLVASIHMSDIFCGKASVQTAIYVFKVGVPHDIHQVVKFIDFSNDGYTRQNRKKSSQSVNLRNTDHATERYDEVVRLIRYGRGAHDENLQYYQDCYVEDYITLDGNDWTYAQHRNVDVRPVAEDFQRVVKDYLAWQIGEIIRNDNVHEESLDTNYEDCTLTDDEAEALRRINEGKVKMKEVSIVDFFDVRNSHNILKSDIILGSGNTPYVTASEGNNSIVSYVSYDDEMKEEGNSIMIGGKTLVITYQPKDFFSNDSHNLVLRFNDENGRTENIQLFFVAALYKSLSHKYSWGNSISNKKIQTDTVLLPVTSSSTFDYTLMETYIRALKKNLIGCLLNKLHANGKMKK
;
A
#
# COMPACT_ATOMS: atom_id res chain seq x y z
N MET A 1 -6.61 -46.48 -36.61
CA MET A 1 -7.54 -47.30 -35.80
C MET A 1 -8.68 -46.40 -35.37
N ALA A 2 -9.91 -46.71 -35.83
CA ALA A 2 -11.10 -45.97 -35.43
C ALA A 2 -11.32 -46.14 -33.93
N THR A 3 -11.33 -45.03 -33.18
CA THR A 3 -11.76 -45.00 -31.78
C THR A 3 -13.20 -45.49 -31.72
N LYS A 4 -13.40 -46.74 -31.27
CA LYS A 4 -14.72 -47.28 -30.93
C LYS A 4 -15.41 -46.26 -30.02
N ASN A 5 -16.55 -45.74 -30.46
CA ASN A 5 -17.46 -44.96 -29.61
C ASN A 5 -17.90 -45.87 -28.45
N VAL A 6 -17.23 -45.75 -27.29
CA VAL A 6 -17.62 -46.50 -26.09
C VAL A 6 -18.95 -45.90 -25.62
N ARG A 7 -20.02 -46.71 -25.63
CA ARG A 7 -21.34 -46.29 -25.16
C ARG A 7 -21.27 -45.96 -23.66
N SER A 8 -21.97 -44.90 -23.25
CA SER A 8 -22.10 -44.57 -21.82
C SER A 8 -22.82 -45.68 -21.08
N ILE A 9 -22.39 -46.01 -19.87
CA ILE A 9 -23.06 -46.97 -18.97
C ILE A 9 -23.72 -46.29 -17.77
N GLU A 10 -24.01 -44.99 -17.88
CA GLU A 10 -24.47 -44.12 -16.77
C GLU A 10 -25.66 -44.66 -16.00
N GLU A 11 -26.70 -45.15 -16.69
CA GLU A 11 -27.89 -45.77 -16.07
C GLU A 11 -27.50 -46.98 -15.18
N GLN A 12 -26.51 -47.76 -15.60
CA GLN A 12 -26.03 -48.93 -14.84
C GLN A 12 -25.17 -48.52 -13.65
N VAL A 13 -24.53 -47.35 -13.71
CA VAL A 13 -23.83 -46.74 -12.57
C VAL A 13 -24.84 -46.21 -11.56
N GLU A 14 -25.91 -45.56 -12.03
CA GLU A 14 -27.03 -45.11 -11.19
C GLU A 14 -27.67 -46.30 -10.44
N ASP A 15 -27.97 -47.40 -11.15
CA ASP A 15 -28.52 -48.62 -10.56
C ASP A 15 -27.56 -49.25 -9.53
N TRP A 16 -26.26 -49.23 -9.82
CA TRP A 16 -25.23 -49.71 -8.89
C TRP A 16 -25.19 -48.88 -7.60
N CYS A 17 -25.29 -47.55 -7.70
CA CYS A 17 -25.39 -46.66 -6.54
C CYS A 17 -26.67 -46.94 -5.73
N LYS A 18 -27.84 -46.99 -6.39
CA LYS A 18 -29.12 -47.26 -5.72
C LYS A 18 -29.13 -48.61 -5.00
N ALA A 19 -28.48 -49.62 -5.56
CA ALA A 19 -28.39 -50.95 -4.94
C ALA A 19 -27.68 -50.93 -3.58
N GLN A 20 -26.67 -50.07 -3.41
CA GLN A 20 -25.92 -49.94 -2.15
C GLN A 20 -26.69 -49.15 -1.09
N LEU A 21 -27.58 -48.26 -1.51
CA LEU A 21 -28.36 -47.40 -0.61
C LEU A 21 -29.70 -48.04 -0.18
N ARG A 22 -29.99 -49.30 -0.54
CA ARG A 22 -31.30 -49.94 -0.30
C ARG A 22 -31.70 -50.02 1.18
N SER A 23 -30.75 -50.00 2.10
CA SER A 23 -30.99 -50.01 3.54
C SER A 23 -31.27 -48.64 4.14
N ILE A 24 -31.20 -47.56 3.34
CA ILE A 24 -31.55 -46.19 3.76
C ILE A 24 -32.55 -45.55 2.80
N LYS A 25 -33.21 -44.47 3.24
CA LYS A 25 -34.07 -43.69 2.33
C LYS A 25 -33.19 -42.84 1.41
N TYR A 26 -33.21 -43.17 0.12
CA TYR A 26 -32.76 -42.29 -0.95
C TYR A 26 -33.96 -41.75 -1.75
N TYR A 27 -33.73 -40.66 -2.47
CA TYR A 27 -34.69 -40.00 -3.33
C TYR A 27 -34.13 -40.00 -4.76
N THR A 28 -34.97 -40.39 -5.70
CA THR A 28 -34.64 -40.35 -7.14
C THR A 28 -34.66 -38.92 -7.66
N LYS A 29 -34.17 -38.71 -8.89
CA LYS A 29 -34.09 -37.40 -9.54
C LYS A 29 -35.36 -36.54 -9.41
N THR A 30 -36.55 -37.15 -9.54
CA THR A 30 -37.85 -36.46 -9.49
C THR A 30 -38.49 -36.42 -8.10
N GLU A 31 -37.97 -37.15 -7.11
CA GLU A 31 -38.51 -37.12 -5.75
C GLU A 31 -37.90 -35.96 -4.96
N SER A 32 -38.72 -35.14 -4.31
CA SER A 32 -38.24 -34.05 -3.47
C SER A 32 -37.89 -34.54 -2.06
N ILE A 33 -36.78 -34.04 -1.50
CA ILE A 33 -36.44 -34.25 -0.08
C ILE A 33 -37.37 -33.42 0.79
N ASN A 34 -37.41 -32.10 0.53
CA ASN A 34 -38.30 -31.13 1.15
C ASN A 34 -38.42 -29.89 0.24
N SER A 35 -39.35 -28.99 0.55
CA SER A 35 -39.64 -27.81 -0.25
C SER A 35 -38.49 -26.81 -0.35
N GLU A 36 -37.69 -26.66 0.72
CA GLU A 36 -36.60 -25.68 0.75
C GLU A 36 -35.45 -26.08 -0.18
N ILE A 37 -35.03 -27.35 -0.12
CA ILE A 37 -33.99 -27.91 -1.02
C ILE A 37 -34.48 -27.88 -2.47
N GLU A 38 -35.74 -28.23 -2.72
CA GLU A 38 -36.30 -28.23 -4.07
C GLU A 38 -36.36 -26.83 -4.67
N GLU A 39 -36.77 -25.83 -3.89
CA GLU A 39 -36.77 -24.43 -4.31
C GLU A 39 -35.35 -23.93 -4.61
N ALA A 40 -34.37 -24.31 -3.77
CA ALA A 40 -32.97 -23.93 -3.97
C ALA A 40 -32.38 -24.50 -5.27
N LEU A 41 -32.65 -25.77 -5.58
CA LEU A 41 -32.23 -26.40 -6.83
C LEU A 41 -32.92 -25.79 -8.06
N ARG A 42 -34.15 -25.29 -7.91
CA ARG A 42 -34.93 -24.64 -8.97
C ARG A 42 -34.46 -23.22 -9.28
N LYS A 43 -34.09 -22.45 -8.24
CA LYS A 43 -33.63 -21.06 -8.37
C LYS A 43 -32.23 -20.95 -8.96
N ALA A 44 -31.37 -21.95 -8.71
CA ALA A 44 -30.01 -21.94 -9.24
C ALA A 44 -29.97 -22.24 -10.75
N PRO A 45 -29.01 -21.68 -11.50
CA PRO A 45 -28.82 -22.00 -12.92
C PRO A 45 -28.67 -23.51 -13.15
N SER A 46 -29.15 -24.01 -14.29
CA SER A 46 -29.01 -25.43 -14.64
C SER A 46 -27.53 -25.83 -14.80
N LYS A 47 -27.22 -27.13 -14.70
CA LYS A 47 -25.87 -27.67 -14.98
C LYS A 47 -25.29 -27.26 -16.35
N SER A 48 -26.15 -27.02 -17.34
CA SER A 48 -25.79 -26.57 -18.69
C SER A 48 -25.86 -25.05 -18.88
N GLY A 49 -26.25 -24.29 -17.84
CA GLY A 49 -26.56 -22.86 -17.91
C GLY A 49 -28.03 -22.58 -18.22
N GLY A 50 -28.48 -21.36 -17.94
CA GLY A 50 -29.86 -20.90 -18.21
C GLY A 50 -30.92 -21.31 -17.17
N GLU A 51 -32.20 -21.04 -17.50
CA GLU A 51 -33.37 -21.12 -16.60
C GLU A 51 -33.93 -22.54 -16.35
N GLY A 52 -33.09 -23.57 -16.46
CA GLY A 52 -33.49 -24.97 -16.21
C GLY A 52 -33.35 -25.40 -14.75
N VAL A 53 -34.23 -26.30 -14.29
CA VAL A 53 -34.20 -26.86 -12.93
C VAL A 53 -33.05 -27.87 -12.77
N ASN A 54 -32.36 -27.85 -11.62
CA ASN A 54 -31.32 -28.84 -11.31
C ASN A 54 -31.90 -30.15 -10.78
N TYR A 55 -31.45 -31.27 -11.35
CA TYR A 55 -31.88 -32.62 -10.98
C TYR A 55 -30.68 -33.52 -10.67
N PRO A 56 -30.24 -33.60 -9.39
CA PRO A 56 -29.28 -34.60 -8.97
C PRO A 56 -29.85 -36.01 -9.21
N ASP A 57 -29.02 -36.94 -9.68
CA ASP A 57 -29.47 -38.28 -10.08
C ASP A 57 -30.00 -39.06 -8.87
N ILE A 58 -29.27 -38.99 -7.75
CA ILE A 58 -29.64 -39.59 -6.48
C ILE A 58 -29.43 -38.57 -5.37
N LYS A 59 -30.37 -38.50 -4.43
CA LYS A 59 -30.33 -37.61 -3.28
C LYS A 59 -30.47 -38.43 -2.01
N CYS A 60 -29.66 -38.14 -0.98
CA CYS A 60 -29.84 -38.69 0.36
C CYS A 60 -29.97 -37.56 1.37
N PHE A 61 -30.47 -37.91 2.56
CA PHE A 61 -30.59 -36.98 3.68
C PHE A 61 -30.08 -37.67 4.93
N LEU A 62 -28.85 -37.33 5.34
CA LEU A 62 -28.23 -37.91 6.51
C LEU A 62 -28.80 -37.22 7.75
N GLU A 63 -29.21 -38.01 8.73
CA GLU A 63 -29.57 -37.54 10.07
C GLU A 63 -28.70 -38.29 11.07
N THR A 64 -27.88 -37.52 11.78
CA THR A 64 -26.96 -38.03 12.81
C THR A 64 -27.69 -38.23 14.15
N SER A 65 -27.04 -38.89 15.10
CA SER A 65 -27.61 -39.09 16.44
C SER A 65 -27.85 -37.80 17.22
N ASP A 66 -27.12 -36.73 16.91
CA ASP A 66 -27.27 -35.38 17.45
C ASP A 66 -28.21 -34.49 16.63
N MET A 67 -29.01 -35.09 15.74
CA MET A 67 -30.02 -34.42 14.90
C MET A 67 -29.43 -33.42 13.88
N ARG A 68 -28.13 -33.50 13.58
CA ARG A 68 -27.52 -32.80 12.45
C ARG A 68 -28.01 -33.42 11.14
N ARG A 69 -28.51 -32.57 10.24
CA ARG A 69 -29.17 -32.96 8.99
C ARG A 69 -28.38 -32.48 7.79
N ILE A 70 -27.83 -33.42 7.01
CA ILE A 70 -26.91 -33.11 5.92
C ILE A 70 -27.50 -33.64 4.60
N PRO A 71 -27.88 -32.75 3.66
CA PRO A 71 -28.21 -33.15 2.30
C PRO A 71 -27.01 -33.78 1.61
N VAL A 72 -27.26 -34.85 0.85
CA VAL A 72 -26.24 -35.51 0.01
C VAL A 72 -26.72 -35.49 -1.44
N MET A 73 -25.94 -34.88 -2.32
CA MET A 73 -26.23 -34.79 -3.74
C MET A 73 -25.26 -35.70 -4.50
N ILE A 74 -25.82 -36.68 -5.21
CA ILE A 74 -25.04 -37.65 -5.98
C ILE A 74 -25.32 -37.45 -7.47
N GLU A 75 -24.26 -37.25 -8.24
CA GLU A 75 -24.28 -37.21 -9.70
C GLU A 75 -23.49 -38.39 -10.26
N VAL A 76 -24.02 -39.04 -11.30
CA VAL A 76 -23.39 -40.19 -11.94
C VAL A 76 -22.93 -39.89 -13.36
N LYS A 77 -21.85 -40.54 -13.79
CA LYS A 77 -21.36 -40.57 -15.18
C LYS A 77 -20.98 -41.99 -15.61
N GLY A 78 -20.98 -42.22 -16.92
CA GLY A 78 -20.83 -43.57 -17.49
C GLY A 78 -19.70 -43.73 -18.50
N ARG A 79 -18.70 -42.84 -18.51
CA ARG A 79 -17.60 -42.87 -19.48
C ARG A 79 -16.24 -42.69 -18.80
N LYS A 80 -15.22 -43.36 -19.35
CA LYS A 80 -13.86 -43.28 -18.82
C LYS A 80 -13.37 -41.83 -18.79
N GLY A 81 -12.95 -41.37 -17.62
CA GLY A 81 -12.42 -40.02 -17.40
C GLY A 81 -13.44 -38.94 -17.03
N ASP A 82 -14.73 -39.28 -16.89
CA ASP A 82 -15.80 -38.32 -16.56
C ASP A 82 -16.07 -38.21 -15.04
N LEU A 83 -15.15 -38.63 -14.17
CA LEU A 83 -15.31 -38.50 -12.71
C LEU A 83 -15.21 -37.04 -12.24
N ILE A 84 -14.10 -36.38 -12.53
CA ILE A 84 -13.76 -35.06 -11.97
C ILE A 84 -12.83 -34.30 -12.91
N LYS A 85 -13.00 -32.98 -12.97
CA LYS A 85 -12.04 -32.07 -13.57
C LYS A 85 -11.51 -31.09 -12.54
N CYS A 86 -10.20 -31.18 -12.31
CA CYS A 86 -9.46 -30.24 -11.47
C CYS A 86 -8.67 -29.22 -12.30
N ASP A 87 -8.33 -28.10 -11.68
CA ASP A 87 -7.38 -27.13 -12.19
C ASP A 87 -5.91 -27.53 -11.88
N LYS A 88 -4.96 -26.60 -12.05
CA LYS A 88 -3.53 -26.86 -11.82
C LYS A 88 -3.17 -27.05 -10.35
N ASN A 89 -3.98 -26.53 -9.42
CA ASN A 89 -3.76 -26.62 -7.98
C ASN A 89 -4.43 -27.86 -7.39
N GLY A 90 -5.21 -28.59 -8.18
CA GLY A 90 -5.97 -29.76 -7.73
C GLY A 90 -7.40 -29.43 -7.29
N ASP A 91 -7.81 -28.16 -7.38
CA ASP A 91 -9.14 -27.70 -7.01
C ASP A 91 -10.18 -28.01 -8.10
N ILE A 92 -11.45 -28.20 -7.69
CA ILE A 92 -12.54 -28.52 -8.63
C ILE A 92 -12.75 -27.36 -9.60
N CYS A 93 -12.58 -27.63 -10.90
CA CYS A 93 -12.62 -26.64 -11.97
C CYS A 93 -14.07 -26.35 -12.43
N ASN A 94 -14.87 -25.77 -11.52
CA ASN A 94 -16.23 -25.30 -11.80
C ASN A 94 -16.29 -23.86 -12.29
N LEU A 95 -15.17 -23.13 -12.31
CA LEU A 95 -15.08 -21.76 -12.80
C LEU A 95 -14.16 -21.69 -14.03
N ASN A 96 -14.50 -20.78 -14.96
CA ASN A 96 -13.67 -20.47 -16.12
C ASN A 96 -12.60 -19.40 -15.80
N LYS A 97 -11.85 -18.95 -16.81
CA LYS A 97 -10.80 -17.93 -16.63
C LYS A 97 -11.33 -16.58 -16.16
N ASP A 98 -12.59 -16.29 -16.46
CA ASP A 98 -13.30 -15.06 -16.09
C ASP A 98 -14.02 -15.19 -14.74
N LYS A 99 -13.75 -16.28 -14.00
CA LYS A 99 -14.36 -16.64 -12.71
C LYS A 99 -15.89 -16.81 -12.78
N GLU A 100 -16.42 -17.13 -13.95
CA GLU A 100 -17.84 -17.49 -14.16
C GLU A 100 -18.03 -19.02 -14.18
N PRO A 101 -19.24 -19.54 -13.94
CA PRO A 101 -19.50 -20.99 -13.96
C PRO A 101 -19.09 -21.64 -15.29
N HIS A 102 -18.23 -22.65 -15.22
CA HIS A 102 -17.78 -23.43 -16.36
C HIS A 102 -18.79 -24.56 -16.63
N TYR A 103 -19.96 -24.23 -17.17
CA TYR A 103 -21.06 -25.17 -17.41
C TYR A 103 -20.65 -26.44 -18.21
N GLY A 104 -19.68 -26.32 -19.12
CA GLY A 104 -19.13 -27.48 -19.82
C GLY A 104 -18.44 -28.52 -18.91
N ASN A 105 -17.80 -28.09 -17.82
CA ASN A 105 -17.21 -29.01 -16.84
C ASN A 105 -18.28 -29.51 -15.88
N ILE A 106 -19.15 -28.61 -15.41
CA ILE A 106 -20.26 -28.92 -14.49
C ILE A 106 -21.16 -30.01 -15.07
N ALA A 107 -21.53 -29.91 -16.34
CA ALA A 107 -22.38 -30.91 -16.99
C ALA A 107 -21.65 -32.23 -17.30
N LYS A 108 -20.34 -32.17 -17.59
CA LYS A 108 -19.57 -33.32 -18.09
C LYS A 108 -19.08 -34.25 -16.98
N TYR A 109 -18.58 -33.71 -15.87
CA TYR A 109 -17.92 -34.51 -14.84
C TYR A 109 -18.80 -34.69 -13.60
N ALA A 110 -18.82 -35.90 -13.04
CA ALA A 110 -19.71 -36.28 -11.94
C ALA A 110 -19.52 -35.39 -10.70
N VAL A 111 -18.29 -35.27 -10.20
CA VAL A 111 -17.99 -34.48 -8.99
C VAL A 111 -18.32 -33.00 -9.21
N ASN A 112 -17.99 -32.46 -10.39
CA ASN A 112 -18.25 -31.07 -10.74
C ASN A 112 -19.76 -30.75 -10.70
N GLY A 113 -20.60 -31.65 -11.24
CA GLY A 113 -22.06 -31.56 -11.17
C GLY A 113 -22.59 -31.67 -9.73
N ALA A 114 -22.08 -32.62 -8.94
CA ALA A 114 -22.49 -32.79 -7.54
C ALA A 114 -22.19 -31.54 -6.69
N VAL A 115 -21.02 -30.93 -6.88
CA VAL A 115 -20.63 -29.69 -6.18
C VAL A 115 -21.45 -28.50 -6.63
N HIS A 116 -21.87 -28.42 -7.90
CA HIS A 116 -22.81 -27.39 -8.37
C HIS A 116 -24.14 -27.44 -7.60
N TYR A 117 -24.68 -28.63 -7.34
CA TYR A 117 -25.89 -28.77 -6.51
C TYR A 117 -25.65 -28.38 -5.06
N ALA A 118 -24.50 -28.72 -4.50
CA ALA A 118 -24.14 -28.30 -3.16
C ALA A 118 -24.13 -26.77 -3.04
N HIS A 119 -23.51 -26.07 -3.99
CA HIS A 119 -23.57 -24.61 -4.04
C HIS A 119 -25.00 -24.08 -4.22
N ALA A 120 -25.81 -24.70 -5.07
CA ALA A 120 -27.20 -24.30 -5.25
C ALA A 120 -27.99 -24.33 -3.94
N ILE A 121 -27.83 -25.41 -3.15
CA ILE A 121 -28.46 -25.54 -1.83
C ILE A 121 -27.90 -24.50 -0.86
N LEU A 122 -26.58 -24.42 -0.71
CA LEU A 122 -25.95 -23.53 0.27
C LEU A 122 -26.24 -22.04 0.00
N ASN A 123 -26.36 -21.64 -1.27
CA ASN A 123 -26.63 -20.25 -1.67
C ASN A 123 -28.11 -19.87 -1.57
N ASN A 124 -29.03 -20.83 -1.64
CA ASN A 124 -30.47 -20.55 -1.75
C ASN A 124 -31.30 -21.14 -0.61
N THR A 125 -30.65 -21.62 0.47
CA THR A 125 -31.31 -22.09 1.69
C THR A 125 -30.78 -21.36 2.93
N GLU A 126 -31.67 -21.15 3.89
CA GLU A 126 -31.32 -20.57 5.19
C GLU A 126 -31.00 -21.67 6.20
N SER A 127 -31.74 -22.79 6.16
CA SER A 127 -31.63 -23.87 7.14
C SER A 127 -30.38 -24.74 7.00
N TYR A 128 -29.79 -24.81 5.80
CA TYR A 128 -28.66 -25.70 5.53
C TYR A 128 -27.35 -24.90 5.41
N LYS A 129 -26.35 -25.35 6.16
CA LYS A 129 -25.00 -24.76 6.19
C LYS A 129 -23.94 -25.65 5.57
N GLU A 130 -24.31 -26.87 5.22
CA GLU A 130 -23.43 -27.92 4.75
C GLU A 130 -24.15 -28.88 3.82
N VAL A 131 -23.41 -29.44 2.86
CA VAL A 131 -23.88 -30.44 1.89
C VAL A 131 -22.72 -31.37 1.56
N VAL A 132 -23.02 -32.66 1.39
CA VAL A 132 -22.06 -33.63 0.83
C VAL A 132 -22.33 -33.78 -0.67
N ALA A 133 -21.30 -33.56 -1.49
CA ALA A 133 -21.32 -33.73 -2.93
C ALA A 133 -20.57 -35.00 -3.31
N ILE A 134 -21.24 -35.92 -4.00
CA ILE A 134 -20.66 -37.20 -4.43
C ILE A 134 -20.75 -37.32 -5.95
N GLY A 135 -19.60 -37.43 -6.60
CA GLY A 135 -19.54 -37.83 -8.01
C GLY A 135 -19.20 -39.30 -8.11
N VAL A 136 -19.98 -40.07 -8.85
CA VAL A 136 -19.66 -41.47 -9.17
C VAL A 136 -19.52 -41.64 -10.67
N ASN A 137 -18.48 -42.33 -11.12
CA ASN A 137 -18.28 -42.66 -12.52
C ASN A 137 -18.08 -44.17 -12.69
N GLY A 138 -18.48 -44.70 -13.83
CA GLY A 138 -18.18 -46.10 -14.16
C GLY A 138 -17.95 -46.30 -15.65
N TYR A 139 -17.10 -47.28 -16.00
CA TYR A 139 -16.86 -47.67 -17.38
C TYR A 139 -16.37 -49.11 -17.49
N ASP A 140 -16.66 -49.73 -18.64
CA ASP A 140 -16.23 -51.08 -18.94
C ASP A 140 -14.79 -51.08 -19.52
N THR A 141 -13.97 -52.01 -19.02
CA THR A 141 -12.63 -52.30 -19.55
C THR A 141 -12.58 -53.73 -20.07
N SER A 142 -11.46 -54.12 -20.71
CA SER A 142 -11.26 -55.49 -21.18
C SER A 142 -11.22 -56.55 -20.06
N ILE A 143 -11.05 -56.14 -18.81
CA ILE A 143 -10.93 -57.02 -17.64
C ILE A 143 -12.10 -56.91 -16.66
N GLY A 144 -13.10 -56.05 -16.96
CA GLY A 144 -14.26 -55.84 -16.10
C GLY A 144 -14.66 -54.37 -15.98
N ARG A 145 -15.74 -54.13 -15.25
CA ARG A 145 -16.25 -52.79 -14.95
C ARG A 145 -15.46 -52.16 -13.81
N ILE A 146 -15.11 -50.89 -13.98
CA ILE A 146 -14.48 -50.08 -12.94
C ILE A 146 -15.49 -49.02 -12.48
N TYR A 147 -15.56 -48.82 -11.17
CA TYR A 147 -16.29 -47.72 -10.54
C TYR A 147 -15.29 -46.79 -9.85
N GLU A 148 -15.50 -45.50 -9.98
CA GLU A 148 -14.68 -44.45 -9.38
C GLU A 148 -15.60 -43.49 -8.64
N MET A 149 -15.14 -42.91 -7.54
CA MET A 149 -15.95 -42.00 -6.73
C MET A 149 -15.11 -40.87 -6.14
N GLY A 150 -15.69 -39.68 -6.12
CA GLY A 150 -15.17 -38.51 -5.41
C GLY A 150 -16.20 -38.02 -4.40
N VAL A 151 -15.81 -37.96 -3.13
CA VAL A 151 -16.66 -37.53 -2.01
C VAL A 151 -16.13 -36.22 -1.45
N TYR A 152 -16.96 -35.18 -1.50
CA TYR A 152 -16.59 -33.83 -1.10
C TYR A 152 -17.59 -33.29 -0.08
N TYR A 153 -17.07 -32.56 0.90
CA TYR A 153 -17.82 -31.79 1.87
C TYR A 153 -17.76 -30.31 1.48
N VAL A 154 -18.92 -29.67 1.40
CA VAL A 154 -19.04 -28.24 1.09
C VAL A 154 -19.83 -27.58 2.22
N SER A 155 -19.27 -26.54 2.83
CA SER A 155 -19.93 -25.81 3.92
C SER A 155 -19.74 -24.31 3.80
N LYS A 156 -20.64 -23.56 4.42
CA LYS A 156 -20.54 -22.10 4.56
C LYS A 156 -19.32 -21.70 5.40
N GLU A 157 -19.01 -22.46 6.46
CA GLU A 157 -17.81 -22.25 7.30
C GLU A 157 -16.50 -22.38 6.51
N ASN A 158 -16.45 -23.28 5.54
CA ASN A 158 -15.30 -23.44 4.63
C ASN A 158 -15.37 -22.50 3.42
N LEU A 159 -16.08 -21.38 3.50
CA LEU A 159 -16.21 -20.41 2.40
C LEU A 159 -16.64 -21.06 1.07
N PHE A 160 -17.52 -22.06 1.17
CA PHE A 160 -18.00 -22.87 0.05
C PHE A 160 -16.91 -23.66 -0.70
N VAL A 161 -15.68 -23.75 -0.17
CA VAL A 161 -14.59 -24.52 -0.78
C VAL A 161 -14.87 -26.01 -0.59
N PRO A 162 -14.97 -26.81 -1.66
CA PRO A 162 -15.15 -28.25 -1.54
C PRO A 162 -13.90 -28.93 -0.97
N LYS A 163 -14.03 -29.61 0.16
CA LYS A 163 -12.94 -30.40 0.76
C LYS A 163 -13.18 -31.88 0.51
N LYS A 164 -12.18 -32.57 -0.04
CA LYS A 164 -12.26 -34.01 -0.26
C LYS A 164 -12.30 -34.72 1.11
N VAL A 165 -13.30 -35.57 1.33
CA VAL A 165 -13.48 -36.26 2.61
C VAL A 165 -12.53 -37.46 2.72
N GLY A 166 -12.34 -38.18 1.62
CA GLY A 166 -11.48 -39.38 1.58
C GLY A 166 -11.60 -40.10 0.24
N GLU A 167 -10.91 -41.24 0.14
CA GLU A 167 -11.07 -42.18 -0.98
C GLU A 167 -12.06 -43.28 -0.57
N TYR A 168 -13.06 -43.52 -1.42
CA TYR A 168 -14.10 -44.51 -1.17
C TYR A 168 -14.33 -45.38 -2.40
N THR A 169 -14.58 -46.67 -2.19
CA THR A 169 -14.85 -47.64 -3.26
C THR A 169 -16.35 -47.93 -3.45
N ASP A 170 -17.16 -47.62 -2.45
CA ASP A 170 -18.60 -47.89 -2.40
C ASP A 170 -19.29 -46.88 -1.44
N LEU A 171 -20.62 -46.81 -1.47
CA LEU A 171 -21.44 -45.88 -0.70
C LEU A 171 -21.75 -46.36 0.73
N SER A 172 -21.08 -47.42 1.21
CA SER A 172 -21.37 -48.00 2.54
C SER A 172 -21.17 -47.01 3.69
N PHE A 173 -20.30 -46.01 3.51
CA PHE A 173 -20.05 -44.94 4.50
C PHE A 173 -21.29 -44.07 4.79
N LEU A 174 -22.32 -44.10 3.93
CA LEU A 174 -23.60 -43.43 4.16
C LEU A 174 -24.60 -44.28 4.97
N LEU A 175 -24.28 -45.56 5.21
CA LEU A 175 -25.17 -46.46 5.94
C LEU A 175 -25.12 -46.20 7.46
N PRO A 176 -26.19 -46.52 8.21
CA PRO A 176 -26.28 -46.21 9.63
C PRO A 176 -25.13 -46.80 10.46
N GLU A 177 -24.58 -47.93 10.04
CA GLU A 177 -23.47 -48.60 10.72
C GLU A 177 -22.14 -47.82 10.61
N TYR A 178 -21.95 -47.01 9.56
CA TYR A 178 -20.68 -46.36 9.24
C TYR A 178 -20.75 -44.82 9.24
N VAL A 179 -21.96 -44.23 9.19
CA VAL A 179 -22.18 -42.78 9.09
C VAL A 179 -21.49 -42.00 10.22
N ASN A 180 -21.43 -42.54 11.44
CA ASN A 180 -20.76 -41.85 12.55
C ASN A 180 -19.25 -41.69 12.33
N GLY A 181 -18.60 -42.66 11.66
CA GLY A 181 -17.20 -42.54 11.27
C GLY A 181 -17.02 -41.48 10.18
N PHE A 182 -17.89 -41.49 9.19
CA PHE A 182 -17.91 -40.51 8.10
C PHE A 182 -18.10 -39.06 8.60
N ILE A 183 -19.02 -38.83 9.54
CA ILE A 183 -19.25 -37.51 10.15
C ILE A 183 -18.02 -37.04 10.93
N LYS A 184 -17.34 -37.92 11.68
CA LYS A 184 -16.09 -37.57 12.36
C LYS A 184 -14.97 -37.13 11.41
N ASP A 185 -14.96 -37.65 10.18
CA ASP A 185 -13.99 -37.24 9.18
C ASP A 185 -14.38 -35.90 8.54
N ILE A 186 -15.68 -35.65 8.33
CA ILE A 186 -16.20 -34.33 7.94
C ILE A 186 -15.83 -33.27 8.99
N ASP A 187 -15.96 -33.58 10.28
CA ASP A 187 -15.69 -32.65 11.38
C ASP A 187 -14.22 -32.27 11.55
N LYS A 188 -13.31 -32.85 10.76
CA LYS A 188 -11.89 -32.46 10.72
C LYS A 188 -11.59 -31.54 9.54
N LEU A 189 -12.55 -31.34 8.63
CA LEU A 189 -12.35 -30.58 7.40
C LEU A 189 -12.66 -29.11 7.63
N PHE A 190 -11.62 -28.36 7.97
CA PHE A 190 -11.66 -26.89 8.02
C PHE A 190 -10.62 -26.32 7.05
N LEU A 191 -10.84 -25.09 6.60
CA LEU A 191 -9.80 -24.31 5.95
C LEU A 191 -8.74 -23.91 7.00
N THR A 192 -7.47 -24.03 6.62
CA THR A 192 -6.36 -23.43 7.37
C THR A 192 -6.42 -21.90 7.29
N ASP A 193 -5.82 -21.20 8.26
CA ASP A 193 -5.80 -19.71 8.26
C ASP A 193 -5.25 -19.14 6.94
N SER A 194 -4.24 -19.78 6.36
CA SER A 194 -3.68 -19.39 5.06
C SER A 194 -4.64 -19.61 3.88
N GLU A 195 -5.39 -20.72 3.88
CA GLU A 195 -6.43 -20.98 2.87
C GLU A 195 -7.59 -19.98 3.00
N ILE A 196 -7.99 -19.64 4.23
CA ILE A 196 -9.01 -18.62 4.51
C ILE A 196 -8.54 -17.28 3.94
N GLU A 197 -7.31 -16.87 4.21
CA GLU A 197 -6.78 -15.58 3.77
C GLU A 197 -6.67 -15.48 2.24
N LEU A 198 -6.17 -16.54 1.59
CA LEU A 198 -6.17 -16.61 0.13
C LEU A 198 -7.58 -16.50 -0.45
N LYS A 199 -8.55 -17.18 0.17
CA LYS A 199 -9.94 -17.15 -0.30
C LYS A 199 -10.60 -15.79 -0.10
N LYS A 200 -10.26 -15.09 0.99
CA LYS A 200 -10.67 -13.70 1.22
C LYS A 200 -10.17 -12.80 0.10
N ILE A 201 -8.88 -12.88 -0.23
CA ILE A 201 -8.27 -12.10 -1.31
C ILE A 201 -8.96 -12.38 -2.66
N GLU A 202 -9.27 -13.65 -2.97
CA GLU A 202 -10.00 -13.99 -4.20
C GLU A 202 -11.41 -13.39 -4.24
N LEU A 203 -12.16 -13.47 -3.14
CA LEU A 203 -13.51 -12.95 -3.05
C LEU A 203 -13.51 -11.43 -3.23
N GLU A 204 -12.56 -10.79 -2.55
CA GLU A 204 -12.28 -9.38 -2.62
C GLU A 204 -11.94 -8.89 -4.03
N ASP A 205 -11.10 -9.62 -4.78
CA ASP A 205 -10.81 -9.34 -6.20
C ASP A 205 -12.09 -9.46 -7.07
N ASP A 206 -12.96 -10.43 -6.77
CA ASP A 206 -14.22 -10.62 -7.50
C ASP A 206 -15.18 -9.44 -7.33
N ILE A 207 -15.25 -8.90 -6.12
CA ILE A 207 -16.10 -7.74 -5.79
C ILE A 207 -15.58 -6.49 -6.50
N GLU A 208 -14.27 -6.26 -6.46
CA GLU A 208 -13.65 -5.14 -7.17
C GLU A 208 -13.98 -5.18 -8.66
N ARG A 209 -13.91 -6.38 -9.27
CA ARG A 209 -14.29 -6.59 -10.67
C ARG A 209 -15.76 -6.26 -10.91
N ARG A 210 -16.69 -6.76 -10.09
CA ARG A 210 -18.14 -6.49 -10.23
C ARG A 210 -18.47 -5.01 -10.06
N LEU A 211 -17.85 -4.33 -9.11
CA LEU A 211 -18.02 -2.89 -8.90
C LEU A 211 -17.49 -2.07 -10.08
N LYS A 212 -16.34 -2.45 -10.66
CA LYS A 212 -15.82 -1.81 -11.88
C LYS A 212 -16.79 -1.97 -13.06
N VAL A 213 -17.43 -3.13 -13.20
CA VAL A 213 -18.49 -3.33 -14.21
C VAL A 213 -19.68 -2.41 -13.96
N ILE A 214 -20.19 -2.34 -12.73
CA ILE A 214 -21.31 -1.44 -12.38
C ILE A 214 -20.94 0.03 -12.65
N ASN A 215 -19.73 0.46 -12.29
CA ASN A 215 -19.26 1.82 -12.57
C ASN A 215 -19.17 2.13 -14.07
N GLN A 216 -18.72 1.16 -14.87
CA GLN A 216 -18.67 1.31 -16.32
C GLN A 216 -20.09 1.44 -16.90
N LYS A 217 -21.04 0.60 -16.45
CA LYS A 217 -22.45 0.71 -16.84
C LYS A 217 -23.06 2.08 -16.50
N MET A 218 -22.74 2.62 -15.31
CA MET A 218 -23.16 3.98 -14.91
C MET A 218 -22.56 5.09 -15.78
N HIS A 219 -21.41 4.83 -16.41
CA HIS A 219 -20.74 5.75 -17.32
C HIS A 219 -21.28 5.67 -18.76
N ASP A 220 -21.54 4.45 -19.26
CA ASP A 220 -21.82 4.17 -20.67
C ASP A 220 -23.32 4.24 -21.04
N GLU A 221 -24.16 4.76 -20.15
CA GLU A 221 -25.62 4.89 -20.33
C GLU A 221 -26.39 3.56 -20.42
N ASP A 222 -25.78 2.46 -19.98
CA ASP A 222 -26.40 1.13 -19.96
C ASP A 222 -27.68 1.08 -19.08
N TYR A 223 -27.83 2.02 -18.15
CA TYR A 223 -29.05 2.20 -17.34
C TYR A 223 -30.04 3.21 -17.94
N GLY A 224 -29.94 3.48 -19.24
CA GLY A 224 -30.80 4.39 -19.99
C GLY A 224 -30.45 5.87 -19.87
N GLN A 225 -29.52 6.25 -19.00
CA GLN A 225 -28.92 7.59 -18.95
C GLN A 225 -27.55 7.56 -18.25
N LYS A 226 -26.74 8.58 -18.49
CA LYS A 226 -25.45 8.78 -17.81
C LYS A 226 -25.68 9.21 -16.36
N ILE A 227 -24.91 8.62 -15.44
CA ILE A 227 -24.93 9.00 -14.01
C ILE A 227 -23.69 9.82 -13.67
N ASP A 228 -23.92 10.99 -13.07
CA ASP A 228 -22.87 11.92 -12.68
C ASP A 228 -21.91 11.30 -11.66
N VAL A 229 -20.61 11.57 -11.83
CA VAL A 229 -19.55 10.97 -11.00
C VAL A 229 -19.78 11.22 -9.51
N GLY A 230 -20.18 12.44 -9.13
CA GLY A 230 -20.48 12.80 -7.74
C GLY A 230 -21.68 12.06 -7.14
N GLN A 231 -22.59 11.51 -7.95
CA GLN A 231 -23.80 10.81 -7.47
C GLN A 231 -23.59 9.30 -7.29
N ARG A 232 -22.59 8.71 -7.95
CA ARG A 232 -22.42 7.23 -8.03
C ARG A 232 -22.22 6.58 -6.67
N VAL A 233 -21.42 7.19 -5.81
CA VAL A 233 -21.14 6.70 -4.46
C VAL A 233 -22.40 6.70 -3.60
N GLN A 234 -23.14 7.81 -3.61
CA GLN A 234 -24.39 7.99 -2.88
C GLN A 234 -25.46 7.01 -3.38
N LEU A 235 -25.54 6.81 -4.71
CA LEU A 235 -26.45 5.86 -5.36
C LEU A 235 -26.23 4.42 -4.90
N ILE A 236 -25.00 3.90 -5.09
CA ILE A 236 -24.69 2.52 -4.70
C ILE A 236 -24.92 2.33 -3.20
N THR A 237 -24.56 3.32 -2.39
CA THR A 237 -24.69 3.17 -0.95
C THR A 237 -26.14 3.20 -0.47
N GLY A 238 -26.98 4.09 -1.01
CA GLY A 238 -28.41 4.12 -0.67
C GLY A 238 -29.12 2.83 -1.09
N LEU A 239 -28.77 2.28 -2.27
CA LEU A 239 -29.30 1.00 -2.74
C LEU A 239 -28.86 -0.16 -1.85
N VAL A 240 -27.62 -0.15 -1.37
CA VAL A 240 -27.13 -1.13 -0.40
C VAL A 240 -27.91 -1.06 0.91
N MET A 241 -28.15 0.14 1.47
CA MET A 241 -28.95 0.28 2.68
C MET A 241 -30.36 -0.26 2.51
N ALA A 242 -31.03 0.12 1.42
CA ALA A 242 -32.38 -0.34 1.12
C ALA A 242 -32.42 -1.86 0.94
N GLY A 243 -31.40 -2.44 0.31
CA GLY A 243 -31.30 -3.88 0.05
C GLY A 243 -30.88 -4.75 1.23
N LEU A 244 -30.33 -4.18 2.31
CA LEU A 244 -29.96 -4.95 3.50
C LEU A 244 -31.12 -5.15 4.48
N GLY A 245 -31.94 -4.11 4.71
CA GLY A 245 -32.97 -4.14 5.74
C GLY A 245 -32.41 -4.38 7.16
N VAL A 246 -33.29 -4.66 8.11
CA VAL A 246 -32.97 -4.95 9.51
C VAL A 246 -33.73 -6.20 9.95
N PRO A 247 -33.06 -7.31 10.31
CA PRO A 247 -33.72 -8.56 10.69
C PRO A 247 -34.81 -8.35 11.74
N GLY A 248 -36.02 -8.84 11.44
CA GLY A 248 -37.19 -8.74 12.33
C GLY A 248 -37.82 -7.35 12.45
N LYS A 249 -37.30 -6.32 11.76
CA LYS A 249 -37.80 -4.95 11.87
C LYS A 249 -38.10 -4.29 10.52
N VAL A 250 -37.16 -4.33 9.58
CA VAL A 250 -37.28 -3.69 8.26
C VAL A 250 -36.99 -4.73 7.19
N SER A 251 -37.97 -5.03 6.34
CA SER A 251 -37.74 -5.96 5.24
C SER A 251 -36.79 -5.38 4.20
N PRO A 252 -35.85 -6.18 3.63
CA PRO A 252 -35.04 -5.78 2.49
C PRO A 252 -35.89 -5.32 1.31
N LEU A 253 -35.42 -4.32 0.55
CA LEU A 253 -36.03 -3.92 -0.71
C LEU A 253 -36.00 -5.09 -1.70
N SER A 254 -37.10 -5.36 -2.38
CA SER A 254 -37.14 -6.30 -3.50
C SER A 254 -37.18 -5.55 -4.83
N VAL A 255 -36.66 -6.17 -5.88
CA VAL A 255 -36.69 -5.59 -7.24
C VAL A 255 -38.15 -5.36 -7.69
N SER A 256 -39.06 -6.25 -7.30
CA SER A 256 -40.49 -6.13 -7.55
C SER A 256 -41.17 -4.96 -6.83
N ASP A 257 -40.52 -4.34 -5.84
CA ASP A 257 -41.07 -3.14 -5.18
C ASP A 257 -40.91 -1.89 -6.06
N LEU A 258 -39.96 -1.90 -7.01
CA LEU A 258 -39.67 -0.81 -7.94
C LEU A 258 -40.49 -1.01 -9.21
N ARG A 259 -41.66 -0.38 -9.28
CA ARG A 259 -42.68 -0.63 -10.30
C ARG A 259 -42.68 0.38 -11.45
N GLY A 260 -41.83 1.42 -11.37
CA GLY A 260 -41.87 2.53 -12.30
C GLY A 260 -43.09 3.43 -12.10
N ASP A 261 -43.65 3.48 -10.88
CA ASP A 261 -44.76 4.37 -10.57
C ASP A 261 -44.33 5.85 -10.73
N GLN A 262 -45.23 6.71 -11.23
CA GLN A 262 -44.94 8.15 -11.42
C GLN A 262 -45.54 9.07 -10.34
N GLY A 263 -46.18 8.50 -9.32
CA GLY A 263 -46.80 9.32 -8.27
C GLY A 263 -45.76 9.98 -7.36
N GLU A 264 -46.11 11.16 -6.83
CA GLU A 264 -45.22 11.99 -6.02
C GLU A 264 -44.71 11.27 -4.76
N LYS A 265 -45.49 10.33 -4.21
CA LYS A 265 -45.20 9.64 -2.95
C LYS A 265 -44.88 8.14 -3.09
N ASN A 266 -44.91 7.59 -4.30
CA ASN A 266 -44.73 6.15 -4.53
C ASN A 266 -43.88 5.81 -5.75
N ASN A 267 -43.27 6.80 -6.42
CA ASN A 267 -42.25 6.51 -7.42
C ASN A 267 -41.07 5.73 -6.80
N ASP A 268 -40.29 5.07 -7.66
CA ASP A 268 -39.21 4.18 -7.24
C ASP A 268 -38.18 4.89 -6.34
N GLY A 269 -37.93 6.17 -6.58
CA GLY A 269 -37.09 7.02 -5.73
C GLY A 269 -37.63 7.14 -4.30
N GLN A 270 -38.93 7.40 -4.16
CA GLN A 270 -39.57 7.49 -2.85
C GLN A 270 -39.65 6.14 -2.13
N VAL A 271 -39.86 5.04 -2.87
CA VAL A 271 -39.84 3.68 -2.32
C VAL A 271 -38.47 3.36 -1.71
N ILE A 272 -37.39 3.68 -2.41
CA ILE A 272 -36.02 3.52 -1.93
C ILE A 272 -35.77 4.40 -0.71
N MET A 273 -36.13 5.68 -0.76
CA MET A 273 -35.94 6.60 0.36
C MET A 273 -36.69 6.17 1.63
N ASN A 274 -37.90 5.63 1.50
CA ASN A 274 -38.64 5.09 2.64
C ASN A 274 -37.89 3.91 3.28
N LYS A 275 -37.37 2.99 2.47
CA LYS A 275 -36.56 1.87 2.96
C LYS A 275 -35.29 2.30 3.65
N ILE A 276 -34.62 3.33 3.12
CA ILE A 276 -33.43 3.91 3.74
C ILE A 276 -33.78 4.55 5.09
N SER A 277 -34.87 5.33 5.15
CA SER A 277 -35.34 5.98 6.38
C SER A 277 -35.69 4.95 7.46
N ASP A 278 -36.43 3.90 7.11
CA ASP A 278 -36.75 2.79 8.01
C ASP A 278 -35.46 2.11 8.51
N TYR A 279 -34.52 1.82 7.60
CA TYR A 279 -33.23 1.20 7.93
C TYR A 279 -32.42 2.04 8.91
N LEU A 280 -32.31 3.35 8.67
CA LEU A 280 -31.55 4.29 9.50
C LEU A 280 -32.22 4.52 10.86
N SER A 281 -33.55 4.57 10.91
CA SER A 281 -34.32 4.74 12.15
C SER A 281 -34.14 3.58 13.13
N GLU A 282 -33.82 2.39 12.61
CA GLU A 282 -33.48 1.22 13.43
C GLU A 282 -32.01 1.15 13.85
N LYS A 283 -31.17 2.05 13.34
CA LYS A 283 -29.82 2.26 13.86
C LYS A 283 -29.91 3.21 15.06
N GLN A 284 -29.07 2.99 16.07
CA GLN A 284 -29.00 3.84 17.25
C GLN A 284 -28.22 5.14 16.95
N LEU A 285 -28.66 5.85 15.90
CA LEU A 285 -28.02 7.08 15.42
C LEU A 285 -28.74 8.33 15.96
N PRO A 286 -28.01 9.44 16.15
CA PRO A 286 -28.63 10.73 16.43
C PRO A 286 -29.58 11.15 15.30
N ARG A 287 -30.76 11.68 15.66
CA ARG A 287 -31.80 12.05 14.67
C ARG A 287 -31.31 13.06 13.63
N GLN A 288 -30.57 14.07 14.05
CA GLN A 288 -29.97 15.09 13.17
C GLN A 288 -29.10 14.46 12.08
N LYS A 289 -28.42 13.36 12.41
CA LYS A 289 -27.56 12.64 11.48
C LYS A 289 -28.36 11.87 10.44
N ILE A 290 -29.45 11.23 10.86
CA ILE A 290 -30.39 10.57 9.94
C ILE A 290 -30.94 11.60 8.95
N GLU A 291 -31.40 12.75 9.43
CA GLU A 291 -31.96 13.83 8.60
C GLU A 291 -30.94 14.32 7.55
N MET A 292 -29.69 14.57 7.95
CA MET A 292 -28.64 14.98 7.02
C MET A 292 -28.26 13.89 6.00
N ILE A 293 -28.22 12.61 6.39
CA ILE A 293 -28.02 11.50 5.44
C ILE A 293 -29.16 11.47 4.41
N GLU A 294 -30.40 11.61 4.87
CA GLU A 294 -31.58 11.61 4.01
C GLU A 294 -31.55 12.78 3.02
N GLU A 295 -31.18 13.99 3.45
CA GLU A 295 -31.05 15.16 2.57
C GLU A 295 -30.06 14.93 1.43
N VAL A 296 -28.89 14.37 1.72
CA VAL A 296 -27.90 14.03 0.69
C VAL A 296 -28.46 13.00 -0.30
N LEU A 297 -29.06 11.92 0.20
CA LEU A 297 -29.55 10.84 -0.66
C LEU A 297 -30.78 11.26 -1.49
N ARG A 298 -31.59 12.22 -1.01
CA ARG A 298 -32.72 12.78 -1.79
C ARG A 298 -32.27 13.42 -3.10
N VAL A 299 -31.10 14.05 -3.13
CA VAL A 299 -30.55 14.62 -4.37
C VAL A 299 -30.44 13.55 -5.46
N VAL A 300 -30.00 12.34 -5.08
CA VAL A 300 -29.81 11.22 -6.02
C VAL A 300 -31.11 10.48 -6.30
N PHE A 301 -31.91 10.14 -5.31
CA PHE A 301 -33.08 9.28 -5.54
C PHE A 301 -34.33 10.03 -6.00
N ILE A 302 -34.42 11.34 -5.74
CA ILE A 302 -35.61 12.16 -6.04
C ILE A 302 -35.32 13.22 -7.09
N HIS A 303 -34.14 13.85 -7.08
CA HIS A 303 -33.87 15.02 -7.93
C HIS A 303 -33.04 14.71 -9.20
N SER A 304 -32.42 13.54 -9.30
CA SER A 304 -31.59 13.14 -10.46
C SER A 304 -32.38 12.63 -11.67
N LYS A 305 -33.71 12.48 -11.54
CA LYS A 305 -34.62 11.86 -12.51
C LYS A 305 -34.40 10.37 -12.76
N LEU A 306 -33.52 9.69 -12.02
CA LEU A 306 -33.31 8.25 -12.15
C LEU A 306 -34.59 7.42 -11.87
N GLN A 307 -35.54 8.00 -11.13
CA GLN A 307 -36.84 7.40 -10.83
C GLN A 307 -37.86 7.49 -11.96
N GLU A 308 -37.59 8.25 -13.03
CA GLU A 308 -38.50 8.39 -14.17
C GLU A 308 -38.45 7.11 -15.03
N PRO A 309 -39.58 6.39 -15.23
CA PRO A 309 -39.59 5.16 -16.00
C PRO A 309 -39.44 5.40 -17.50
N LYS A 310 -38.69 4.53 -18.17
CA LYS A 310 -38.63 4.38 -19.63
C LYS A 310 -39.12 2.96 -19.97
N ASP A 311 -40.09 2.85 -20.88
CA ASP A 311 -40.71 1.57 -21.25
C ASP A 311 -41.23 0.73 -20.06
N GLY A 312 -41.63 1.39 -18.98
CA GLY A 312 -42.19 0.77 -17.77
C GLY A 312 -41.19 0.51 -16.63
N GLU A 313 -39.89 0.71 -16.85
CA GLU A 313 -38.85 0.53 -15.82
C GLU A 313 -38.04 1.81 -15.59
N SER A 314 -37.76 2.15 -14.33
CA SER A 314 -36.86 3.26 -13.99
C SER A 314 -35.40 2.82 -14.03
N ALA A 315 -34.46 3.77 -14.18
CA ALA A 315 -33.04 3.45 -14.05
C ALA A 315 -32.73 2.87 -12.66
N LEU A 316 -33.42 3.34 -11.61
CA LEU A 316 -33.30 2.81 -10.25
C LEU A 316 -33.66 1.33 -10.16
N HIS A 317 -34.67 0.86 -10.91
CA HIS A 317 -35.04 -0.55 -10.99
C HIS A 317 -33.87 -1.40 -11.49
N THR A 318 -33.34 -1.07 -12.66
CA THR A 318 -32.27 -1.84 -13.32
C THR A 318 -30.97 -1.82 -12.53
N ILE A 319 -30.61 -0.65 -11.98
CA ILE A 319 -29.40 -0.51 -11.15
C ILE A 319 -29.55 -1.32 -9.87
N TYR A 320 -30.72 -1.27 -9.22
CA TYR A 320 -30.94 -2.06 -8.01
C TYR A 320 -30.90 -3.56 -8.28
N ALA A 321 -31.43 -4.03 -9.42
CA ALA A 321 -31.32 -5.42 -9.82
C ALA A 321 -29.85 -5.87 -9.92
N ASP A 322 -29.00 -5.07 -10.56
CA ASP A 322 -27.57 -5.31 -10.65
C ASP A 322 -26.88 -5.29 -9.27
N VAL A 323 -27.16 -4.31 -8.42
CA VAL A 323 -26.61 -4.23 -7.05
C VAL A 323 -27.06 -5.41 -6.20
N ARG A 324 -28.33 -5.80 -6.28
CA ARG A 324 -28.90 -6.93 -5.54
C ARG A 324 -28.30 -8.26 -5.96
N GLN A 325 -28.01 -8.45 -7.25
CA GLN A 325 -27.40 -9.67 -7.76
C GLN A 325 -25.89 -9.72 -7.50
N ASN A 326 -25.20 -8.59 -7.63
CA ASN A 326 -23.74 -8.55 -7.71
C ASN A 326 -23.05 -8.04 -6.45
N ILE A 327 -23.75 -7.36 -5.53
CA ILE A 327 -23.14 -6.71 -4.35
C ILE A 327 -23.77 -7.22 -3.04
N ILE A 328 -25.11 -7.23 -2.93
CA ILE A 328 -25.82 -7.64 -1.70
C ILE A 328 -25.44 -9.06 -1.20
N PRO A 329 -25.20 -10.08 -2.05
CA PRO A 329 -24.85 -11.42 -1.56
C PRO A 329 -23.52 -11.47 -0.80
N PHE A 330 -22.63 -10.50 -1.02
CA PHE A 330 -21.39 -10.40 -0.29
C PHE A 330 -21.53 -9.63 1.04
N LEU A 331 -22.59 -8.83 1.16
CA LEU A 331 -22.93 -8.07 2.37
C LEU A 331 -23.86 -8.83 3.33
N THR A 332 -24.43 -9.95 2.88
CA THR A 332 -25.41 -10.75 3.61
C THR A 332 -24.89 -12.17 3.81
N GLY A 333 -25.18 -12.79 4.95
CA GLY A 333 -24.79 -14.19 5.23
C GLY A 333 -23.48 -14.38 6.01
N GLU A 334 -22.96 -15.61 6.03
CA GLU A 334 -21.82 -16.02 6.89
C GLU A 334 -20.44 -15.55 6.40
N LEU A 335 -20.38 -14.88 5.23
CA LEU A 335 -19.20 -14.18 4.72
C LEU A 335 -18.90 -12.87 5.49
N HIS A 336 -19.74 -12.49 6.46
CA HIS A 336 -19.55 -11.32 7.34
C HIS A 336 -18.21 -11.26 8.11
N ASN A 337 -17.44 -12.35 8.17
CA ASN A 337 -16.10 -12.37 8.78
C ASN A 337 -14.98 -11.99 7.79
N ILE A 338 -15.32 -11.77 6.52
CA ILE A 338 -14.42 -11.21 5.52
C ILE A 338 -14.66 -9.72 5.51
N ASP A 339 -13.58 -8.94 5.46
CA ASP A 339 -13.63 -7.49 5.50
C ASP A 339 -14.07 -6.86 4.17
N PHE A 340 -15.22 -7.34 3.70
CA PHE A 340 -15.89 -6.96 2.48
C PHE A 340 -16.06 -5.44 2.37
N THR A 341 -16.54 -4.85 3.47
CA THR A 341 -16.94 -3.44 3.52
C THR A 341 -15.72 -2.56 3.26
N GLY A 342 -14.56 -2.88 3.84
CA GLY A 342 -13.32 -2.13 3.58
C GLY A 342 -12.95 -2.09 2.09
N ARG A 343 -13.15 -3.18 1.35
CA ARG A 343 -12.79 -3.22 -0.07
C ARG A 343 -13.85 -2.61 -1.00
N LEU A 344 -15.14 -2.77 -0.69
CA LEU A 344 -16.21 -2.03 -1.36
C LEU A 344 -15.89 -0.53 -1.36
N PHE A 345 -15.57 0.01 -0.18
CA PHE A 345 -15.27 1.44 -0.05
C PHE A 345 -13.95 1.85 -0.70
N ASN A 346 -12.91 0.99 -0.69
CA ASN A 346 -11.69 1.26 -1.45
C ASN A 346 -11.96 1.48 -2.95
N VAL A 347 -12.92 0.76 -3.53
CA VAL A 347 -13.30 0.95 -4.93
C VAL A 347 -14.19 2.18 -5.11
N LEU A 348 -15.18 2.39 -4.24
CA LEU A 348 -16.04 3.59 -4.28
C LEU A 348 -15.22 4.88 -4.11
N ASN A 349 -14.18 4.84 -3.29
CA ASN A 349 -13.19 5.90 -3.11
C ASN A 349 -12.52 6.31 -4.43
N GLU A 350 -12.24 5.36 -5.34
CA GLU A 350 -11.63 5.66 -6.65
C GLU A 350 -12.59 6.38 -7.60
N TRP A 351 -13.88 6.44 -7.27
CA TRP A 351 -14.89 7.13 -8.08
C TRP A 351 -15.06 8.59 -7.66
N VAL A 352 -14.46 9.02 -6.55
CA VAL A 352 -14.50 10.42 -6.11
C VAL A 352 -13.58 11.24 -7.02
N ASP A 353 -14.15 12.24 -7.70
CA ASP A 353 -13.39 13.13 -8.57
C ASP A 353 -12.61 14.15 -7.73
N VAL A 354 -11.28 14.11 -7.83
CA VAL A 354 -10.39 15.04 -7.13
C VAL A 354 -9.75 15.96 -8.16
N PRO A 355 -9.97 17.29 -8.09
CA PRO A 355 -9.35 18.25 -8.99
C PRO A 355 -7.82 18.08 -9.05
N ASP A 356 -7.21 18.23 -10.23
CA ASP A 356 -5.77 17.97 -10.45
C ASP A 356 -4.86 18.70 -9.45
N GLY A 357 -5.21 19.92 -9.04
CA GLY A 357 -4.46 20.72 -8.07
C GLY A 357 -4.64 20.32 -6.60
N ALA A 358 -5.65 19.50 -6.27
CA ALA A 358 -5.96 19.01 -4.92
C ALA A 358 -5.52 17.55 -4.71
N LYS A 359 -4.94 16.90 -5.74
CA LYS A 359 -4.58 15.47 -5.68
C LYS A 359 -3.63 15.12 -4.55
N ASN A 360 -2.72 16.00 -4.16
CA ASN A 360 -1.80 15.76 -3.03
C ASN A 360 -2.46 15.99 -1.65
N ASP A 361 -3.61 16.68 -1.59
CA ASP A 361 -4.30 17.05 -0.34
C ASP A 361 -5.50 16.14 -0.02
N VAL A 362 -5.94 15.35 -1.00
CA VAL A 362 -7.08 14.42 -0.87
C VAL A 362 -6.60 13.00 -1.22
N VAL A 363 -5.40 12.63 -0.75
CA VAL A 363 -4.86 11.27 -0.95
C VAL A 363 -5.37 10.38 0.16
N LEU A 364 -6.03 9.29 -0.23
CA LEU A 364 -6.52 8.29 0.72
C LEU A 364 -5.39 7.37 1.18
N THR A 365 -5.26 7.24 2.50
CA THR A 365 -4.27 6.38 3.15
C THR A 365 -4.59 4.92 2.89
N PRO A 366 -3.66 4.12 2.32
CA PRO A 366 -3.87 2.69 2.16
C PRO A 366 -4.11 2.00 3.49
N ARG A 367 -4.97 0.99 3.48
CA ARG A 367 -5.42 0.31 4.69
C ARG A 367 -4.29 -0.32 5.53
N TYR A 368 -3.30 -0.93 4.88
CA TYR A 368 -2.15 -1.50 5.59
C TYR A 368 -1.34 -0.42 6.35
N ILE A 369 -1.39 0.83 5.91
CA ILE A 369 -0.78 1.98 6.61
C ILE A 369 -1.66 2.46 7.77
N THR A 370 -2.98 2.53 7.59
CA THR A 370 -3.89 2.90 8.70
C THR A 370 -3.85 1.86 9.83
N GLU A 371 -3.73 0.58 9.48
CA GLU A 371 -3.51 -0.51 10.44
C GLU A 371 -2.15 -0.41 11.13
N LEU A 372 -1.07 -0.18 10.38
CA LEU A 372 0.28 0.04 10.93
C LEU A 372 0.26 1.17 11.97
N MET A 373 -0.26 2.34 11.63
CA MET A 373 -0.26 3.51 12.52
C MET A 373 -1.08 3.28 13.80
N ALA A 374 -2.24 2.63 13.70
CA ALA A 374 -3.02 2.24 14.88
C ALA A 374 -2.24 1.24 15.78
N ARG A 375 -1.50 0.30 15.18
CA ARG A 375 -0.64 -0.63 15.93
C ARG A 375 0.55 0.07 16.58
N LEU A 376 1.16 1.05 15.91
CA LEU A 376 2.25 1.88 16.47
C LEU A 376 1.80 2.62 17.73
N CYS A 377 0.55 3.13 17.76
CA CYS A 377 -0.04 3.76 18.93
C CYS A 377 -0.53 2.79 20.01
N GLY A 378 -0.50 1.48 19.78
CA GLY A 378 -0.96 0.47 20.74
C GLY A 378 -2.46 0.52 21.02
N VAL A 379 -3.27 0.80 19.98
CA VAL A 379 -4.74 0.80 20.08
C VAL A 379 -5.24 -0.51 20.69
N ASN A 380 -6.14 -0.41 21.65
CA ASN A 380 -6.74 -1.52 22.38
C ASN A 380 -8.20 -1.21 22.73
N MET A 381 -8.93 -2.14 23.34
CA MET A 381 -10.38 -1.97 23.56
C MET A 381 -10.76 -0.71 24.37
N ASP A 382 -9.85 -0.10 25.12
CA ASP A 382 -10.07 1.09 25.97
C ASP A 382 -9.52 2.40 25.36
N SER A 383 -9.01 2.35 24.13
CA SER A 383 -8.54 3.54 23.41
C SER A 383 -9.70 4.45 23.01
N TYR A 384 -9.49 5.77 23.06
CA TYR A 384 -10.35 6.80 22.48
C TYR A 384 -9.59 7.45 21.33
N VAL A 385 -10.04 7.16 20.11
CA VAL A 385 -9.29 7.45 18.87
C VAL A 385 -9.86 8.67 18.18
N TRP A 386 -8.96 9.58 17.81
CA TRP A 386 -9.27 10.86 17.20
C TRP A 386 -8.61 11.00 15.82
N ASP A 387 -9.35 11.52 14.85
CA ASP A 387 -8.87 11.83 13.50
C ASP A 387 -9.43 13.18 13.01
N PHE A 388 -8.55 14.15 12.75
CA PHE A 388 -8.93 15.53 12.39
C PHE A 388 -9.07 15.77 10.88
N ALA A 389 -8.73 14.77 10.08
CA ALA A 389 -8.88 14.77 8.62
C ALA A 389 -9.34 13.37 8.20
N THR A 390 -10.55 13.02 8.66
CA THR A 390 -11.03 11.63 8.70
C THR A 390 -11.09 10.95 7.33
N GLY A 391 -11.27 11.73 6.26
CA GLY A 391 -11.44 11.16 4.93
C GLY A 391 -12.59 10.15 4.94
N SER A 392 -12.40 9.00 4.31
CA SER A 392 -13.37 7.89 4.31
C SER A 392 -13.38 7.02 5.58
N ALA A 393 -12.85 7.53 6.71
CA ALA A 393 -12.75 6.89 8.02
C ALA A 393 -11.77 5.70 8.12
N GLY A 394 -10.75 5.62 7.26
CA GLY A 394 -9.80 4.51 7.24
C GLY A 394 -9.09 4.24 8.58
N PHE A 395 -8.64 5.30 9.28
CA PHE A 395 -8.02 5.16 10.60
C PHE A 395 -9.00 4.72 11.69
N LEU A 396 -10.22 5.25 11.69
CA LEU A 396 -11.24 4.89 12.67
C LEU A 396 -11.66 3.43 12.52
N ILE A 397 -11.79 2.94 11.29
CA ILE A 397 -12.13 1.53 10.99
C ILE A 397 -10.99 0.61 11.42
N SER A 398 -9.76 0.93 11.03
CA SER A 398 -8.58 0.14 11.39
C SER A 398 -8.42 0.04 12.90
N SER A 399 -8.70 1.14 13.60
CA SER A 399 -8.70 1.18 15.06
C SER A 399 -9.84 0.34 15.64
N MET A 400 -11.07 0.54 15.18
CA MET A 400 -12.24 -0.23 15.63
C MET A 400 -12.03 -1.75 15.49
N HIS A 401 -11.43 -2.21 14.39
CA HIS A 401 -11.11 -3.63 14.20
C HIS A 401 -10.13 -4.14 15.26
N GLN A 402 -9.06 -3.38 15.55
CA GLN A 402 -8.11 -3.74 16.61
C GLN A 402 -8.77 -3.75 17.99
N MET A 403 -9.62 -2.75 18.28
CA MET A 403 -10.33 -2.64 19.55
C MET A 403 -11.30 -3.81 19.78
N ILE A 404 -12.07 -4.20 18.75
CA ILE A 404 -13.00 -5.33 18.81
C ILE A 404 -12.23 -6.66 18.91
N ALA A 405 -11.11 -6.82 18.19
CA ALA A 405 -10.26 -8.00 18.28
C ALA A 405 -9.70 -8.16 19.69
N ASP A 406 -9.18 -7.08 20.28
CA ASP A 406 -8.68 -7.06 21.67
C ASP A 406 -9.79 -7.39 22.69
N ALA A 407 -11.00 -6.83 22.51
CA ALA A 407 -12.15 -7.14 23.34
C ALA A 407 -12.56 -8.62 23.27
N LYS A 408 -12.60 -9.21 22.07
CA LYS A 408 -12.89 -10.65 21.88
C LYS A 408 -11.85 -11.56 22.52
N GLN A 409 -10.59 -11.14 22.57
CA GLN A 409 -9.52 -11.90 23.21
C GLN A 409 -9.59 -11.83 24.74
N LYS A 410 -10.02 -10.70 25.31
CA LYS A 410 -9.99 -10.46 26.77
C LYS A 410 -11.32 -10.72 27.48
N ILE A 411 -12.46 -10.59 26.80
CA ILE A 411 -13.80 -10.70 27.40
C ILE A 411 -14.46 -12.01 26.98
N SER A 412 -14.68 -12.90 27.94
CA SER A 412 -15.33 -14.20 27.68
C SER A 412 -16.86 -14.16 27.81
N SER A 413 -17.43 -13.19 28.52
CA SER A 413 -18.89 -13.04 28.70
C SER A 413 -19.53 -12.48 27.43
N PRO A 414 -20.48 -13.19 26.78
CA PRO A 414 -21.13 -12.69 25.57
C PRO A 414 -21.89 -11.36 25.77
N GLU A 415 -22.51 -11.17 26.95
CA GLU A 415 -23.25 -9.95 27.26
C GLU A 415 -22.31 -8.75 27.46
N GLU A 416 -21.22 -8.96 28.21
CA GLU A 416 -20.21 -7.93 28.44
C GLU A 416 -19.48 -7.56 27.13
N LEU A 417 -19.13 -8.57 26.32
CA LEU A 417 -18.50 -8.37 25.02
C LEU A 417 -19.41 -7.54 24.11
N ASN A 418 -20.70 -7.86 24.03
CA ASN A 418 -21.66 -7.10 23.24
C ASN A 418 -21.78 -5.65 23.75
N ARG A 419 -21.87 -5.44 25.06
CA ARG A 419 -21.88 -4.08 25.65
C ARG A 419 -20.61 -3.30 25.31
N LYS A 420 -19.43 -3.92 25.42
CA LYS A 420 -18.15 -3.29 25.09
C LYS A 420 -18.05 -2.95 23.61
N ILE A 421 -18.43 -3.86 22.71
CA ILE A 421 -18.45 -3.61 21.27
C ILE A 421 -19.40 -2.44 20.95
N THR A 422 -20.58 -2.39 21.54
CA THR A 422 -21.49 -1.25 21.39
C THR A 422 -20.87 0.04 21.91
N HIS A 423 -20.19 0.00 23.06
CA HIS A 423 -19.55 1.18 23.64
C HIS A 423 -18.41 1.72 22.75
N ILE A 424 -17.56 0.84 22.21
CA ILE A 424 -16.49 1.20 21.27
C ILE A 424 -17.07 1.99 20.09
N LYS A 425 -18.13 1.43 19.48
CA LYS A 425 -18.79 1.99 18.30
C LYS A 425 -19.44 3.34 18.55
N MET A 426 -20.06 3.50 19.71
CA MET A 426 -20.85 4.69 20.01
C MET A 426 -20.03 5.85 20.57
N TYR A 427 -18.96 5.57 21.32
CA TYR A 427 -18.33 6.59 22.16
C TYR A 427 -16.81 6.70 22.00
N GLN A 428 -16.10 5.68 21.50
CA GLN A 428 -14.63 5.65 21.53
C GLN A 428 -13.96 6.11 20.23
N LEU A 429 -14.72 6.41 19.18
CA LEU A 429 -14.23 6.82 17.86
C LEU A 429 -14.80 8.19 17.52
N LEU A 430 -13.95 9.17 17.17
CA LEU A 430 -14.38 10.51 16.75
C LEU A 430 -13.55 10.97 15.54
N GLY A 431 -14.24 11.39 14.49
CA GLY A 431 -13.63 11.90 13.28
C GLY A 431 -14.23 13.23 12.84
N ILE A 432 -13.42 14.11 12.27
CA ILE A 432 -13.87 15.34 11.63
C ILE A 432 -13.48 15.33 10.15
N GLU A 433 -14.46 15.60 9.28
CA GLU A 433 -14.26 15.74 7.83
C GLU A 433 -14.95 17.00 7.33
N LYS A 434 -14.26 17.77 6.48
CA LYS A 434 -14.72 19.07 6.00
C LYS A 434 -15.52 18.96 4.70
N LEU A 435 -15.20 18.00 3.83
CA LEU A 435 -15.83 17.86 2.52
C LEU A 435 -17.06 16.96 2.62
N ALA A 436 -18.24 17.51 2.31
CA ALA A 436 -19.51 16.81 2.45
C ALA A 436 -19.56 15.43 1.76
N ASP A 437 -19.04 15.30 0.54
CA ASP A 437 -19.05 14.03 -0.20
C ASP A 437 -18.19 12.95 0.48
N ILE A 438 -17.02 13.35 1.02
CA ILE A 438 -16.09 12.46 1.72
C ILE A 438 -16.61 12.14 3.12
N TYR A 439 -17.19 13.12 3.80
CA TYR A 439 -17.87 12.93 5.07
C TYR A 439 -18.96 11.86 4.97
N MET A 440 -19.78 11.92 3.91
CA MET A 440 -20.82 10.93 3.68
C MET A 440 -20.22 9.55 3.48
N LEU A 441 -19.18 9.43 2.68
CA LEU A 441 -18.43 8.18 2.50
C LEU A 441 -17.95 7.60 3.84
N ALA A 442 -17.44 8.44 4.74
CA ALA A 442 -17.01 8.08 6.09
C ALA A 442 -18.17 7.54 6.95
N VAL A 443 -19.29 8.27 7.01
CA VAL A 443 -20.50 7.89 7.76
C VAL A 443 -21.02 6.54 7.28
N LEU A 444 -21.07 6.37 5.97
CA LEU A 444 -21.55 5.18 5.29
C LEU A 444 -20.68 3.96 5.59
N ASN A 445 -19.36 4.14 5.53
CA ASN A 445 -18.38 3.10 5.81
C ASN A 445 -18.56 2.57 7.24
N MET A 446 -18.76 3.47 8.21
CA MET A 446 -19.03 3.08 9.60
C MET A 446 -20.40 2.41 9.80
N ILE A 447 -21.46 2.84 9.11
CA ILE A 447 -22.79 2.21 9.22
C ILE A 447 -22.75 0.75 8.74
N LEU A 448 -22.06 0.47 7.63
CA LEU A 448 -21.93 -0.89 7.10
C LEU A 448 -21.07 -1.80 7.99
N MET A 449 -20.18 -1.25 8.80
CA MET A 449 -19.47 -1.98 9.87
C MET A 449 -20.33 -2.27 11.12
N LYS A 450 -21.67 -2.24 10.95
CA LYS A 450 -22.67 -2.39 12.01
C LYS A 450 -22.55 -1.29 13.08
N ASP A 451 -22.33 -0.08 12.59
CA ASP A 451 -22.22 1.20 13.30
C ASP A 451 -20.90 1.46 14.03
N GLY A 452 -20.48 2.72 13.93
CA GLY A 452 -19.33 3.38 14.55
C GLY A 452 -19.32 4.86 14.17
N SER A 453 -20.45 5.34 13.62
CA SER A 453 -20.52 6.59 12.88
C SER A 453 -20.90 7.75 13.81
N SER A 454 -21.39 7.46 15.01
CA SER A 454 -22.07 8.41 15.92
C SER A 454 -21.30 9.71 16.17
N ASN A 455 -19.97 9.69 16.14
CA ASN A 455 -19.14 10.89 16.34
C ASN A 455 -18.27 11.24 15.11
N ILE A 456 -18.75 10.95 13.90
CA ILE A 456 -18.21 11.57 12.68
C ILE A 456 -18.92 12.90 12.46
N ILE A 457 -18.14 13.98 12.51
CA ILE A 457 -18.57 15.38 12.46
C ILE A 457 -18.24 15.97 11.08
N HIS A 458 -19.20 16.68 10.50
CA HIS A 458 -18.99 17.45 9.28
C HIS A 458 -18.62 18.88 9.67
N GLY A 459 -17.35 19.27 9.51
CA GLY A 459 -16.88 20.58 9.93
C GLY A 459 -15.38 20.79 9.71
N ASP A 460 -14.91 22.02 9.96
CA ASP A 460 -13.49 22.36 9.90
C ASP A 460 -12.80 22.13 11.26
N SER A 461 -11.96 21.09 11.32
CA SER A 461 -11.21 20.74 12.53
C SER A 461 -10.19 21.78 12.99
N LEU A 462 -9.91 22.83 12.19
CA LEU A 462 -9.04 23.95 12.55
C LEU A 462 -9.77 25.21 13.04
N THR A 463 -11.08 25.32 12.81
CA THR A 463 -11.85 26.52 13.24
C THR A 463 -13.14 26.24 14.00
N GLU A 464 -13.78 25.08 13.81
CA GLU A 464 -15.14 24.82 14.30
C GLU A 464 -15.16 23.81 15.45
N PHE A 465 -14.20 22.89 15.50
CA PHE A 465 -14.17 21.83 16.50
C PHE A 465 -13.43 22.25 17.79
N GLU A 466 -14.09 22.06 18.94
CA GLU A 466 -13.63 22.51 20.26
C GLU A 466 -13.28 21.36 21.23
N GLY A 467 -13.13 20.14 20.72
CA GLY A 467 -12.68 18.99 21.53
C GLY A 467 -13.78 18.23 22.27
N ASN A 468 -15.05 18.57 22.05
CA ASN A 468 -16.20 17.94 22.69
C ASN A 468 -16.95 16.99 21.75
N TYR A 469 -17.72 16.06 22.30
CA TYR A 469 -18.77 15.38 21.54
C TYR A 469 -19.81 16.42 21.08
N GLU A 470 -20.22 16.36 19.81
CA GLU A 470 -21.25 17.28 19.26
C GLU A 470 -22.61 16.60 19.08
N GLN A 471 -22.68 15.29 19.31
CA GLN A 471 -23.85 14.47 19.01
C GLN A 471 -24.05 13.40 20.09
N GLY A 472 -25.25 12.80 20.11
CA GLY A 472 -25.60 11.71 21.01
C GLY A 472 -25.72 12.14 22.49
N GLU A 473 -25.71 11.15 23.38
CA GLU A 473 -25.89 11.35 24.83
C GLU A 473 -24.78 12.18 25.49
N TYR A 474 -23.58 12.17 24.90
CA TYR A 474 -22.41 12.87 25.43
C TYR A 474 -22.23 14.27 24.85
N ASN A 475 -23.19 14.77 24.05
CA ASN A 475 -23.12 16.11 23.47
C ASN A 475 -22.73 17.18 24.50
N GLY A 476 -21.72 17.98 24.17
CA GLY A 476 -21.13 19.03 25.01
C GLY A 476 -20.11 18.55 26.04
N LYS A 477 -19.87 17.24 26.18
CA LYS A 477 -18.82 16.70 27.06
C LYS A 477 -17.47 16.61 26.32
N PRO A 478 -16.33 16.76 27.02
CA PRO A 478 -15.01 16.53 26.42
C PRO A 478 -14.84 15.11 25.88
N PHE A 479 -14.26 14.98 24.69
CA PHE A 479 -13.85 13.69 24.14
C PHE A 479 -12.50 13.27 24.76
N PRO A 480 -12.41 12.15 25.49
CA PRO A 480 -11.21 11.81 26.25
C PRO A 480 -10.15 11.11 25.38
N ALA A 481 -9.76 11.73 24.26
CA ALA A 481 -8.80 11.17 23.32
C ALA A 481 -7.48 10.78 24.00
N ASN A 482 -7.04 9.54 23.74
CA ASN A 482 -5.72 9.04 24.13
C ASN A 482 -4.94 8.43 22.95
N VAL A 483 -5.54 8.39 21.76
CA VAL A 483 -4.89 8.04 20.50
C VAL A 483 -5.27 9.05 19.42
N PHE A 484 -4.27 9.60 18.73
CA PHE A 484 -4.47 10.47 17.57
C PHE A 484 -3.81 9.87 16.33
N LEU A 485 -4.58 9.71 15.26
CA LEU A 485 -4.10 9.19 13.98
C LEU A 485 -4.46 10.18 12.88
N LEU A 486 -3.51 10.52 12.02
CA LEU A 486 -3.73 11.59 11.04
C LEU A 486 -2.94 11.38 9.75
N ASN A 487 -3.61 11.64 8.63
CA ASN A 487 -3.00 11.98 7.34
C ASN A 487 -3.65 13.30 6.85
N PRO A 488 -3.05 14.47 7.10
CA PRO A 488 -3.68 15.75 6.80
C PRO A 488 -3.45 16.19 5.35
N PRO A 489 -4.19 17.20 4.84
CA PRO A 489 -3.84 17.87 3.59
C PRO A 489 -2.49 18.59 3.68
N TYR A 490 -1.52 18.22 2.83
CA TYR A 490 -0.13 18.67 2.90
C TYR A 490 0.10 20.13 2.44
N SER A 491 -0.85 20.76 1.77
CA SER A 491 -0.79 22.18 1.40
C SER A 491 -1.00 23.12 2.60
N LYS A 492 -1.53 22.61 3.71
CA LYS A 492 -1.81 23.43 4.90
C LYS A 492 -0.52 23.83 5.63
N SER A 493 -0.66 24.82 6.51
CA SER A 493 0.46 25.42 7.25
C SER A 493 1.28 24.35 8.00
N GLY A 494 2.61 24.47 7.93
CA GLY A 494 3.54 23.46 8.43
C GLY A 494 3.40 22.10 7.75
N LYS A 495 2.98 22.06 6.48
CA LYS A 495 2.70 20.82 5.72
C LYS A 495 1.61 19.93 6.33
N GLY A 496 0.74 20.50 7.15
CA GLY A 496 -0.29 19.78 7.91
C GLY A 496 -0.02 19.69 9.41
N PHE A 497 1.17 20.08 9.90
CA PHE A 497 1.45 20.11 11.35
C PHE A 497 0.55 21.08 12.14
N VAL A 498 -0.13 22.02 11.47
CA VAL A 498 -1.16 22.84 12.11
C VAL A 498 -2.30 21.99 12.73
N PHE A 499 -2.70 20.89 12.08
CA PHE A 499 -3.70 19.97 12.62
C PHE A 499 -3.16 19.20 13.82
N VAL A 500 -1.90 18.73 13.72
CA VAL A 500 -1.23 18.00 14.81
C VAL A 500 -1.13 18.90 16.04
N HIS A 501 -0.62 20.13 15.88
CA HIS A 501 -0.51 21.09 16.96
C HIS A 501 -1.88 21.40 17.60
N ARG A 502 -2.91 21.65 16.78
CA ARG A 502 -4.30 21.83 17.25
C ARG A 502 -4.77 20.62 18.07
N ALA A 503 -4.75 19.42 17.50
CA ALA A 503 -5.25 18.21 18.15
C ALA A 503 -4.51 17.89 19.45
N LEU A 504 -3.17 17.87 19.44
CA LEU A 504 -2.36 17.53 20.61
C LEU A 504 -2.54 18.53 21.75
N SER A 505 -2.83 19.81 21.46
CA SER A 505 -3.12 20.82 22.48
C SER A 505 -4.42 20.54 23.27
N MET A 506 -5.36 19.77 22.70
CA MET A 506 -6.63 19.39 23.31
C MET A 506 -6.61 18.01 23.99
N MET A 507 -5.53 17.23 23.82
CA MET A 507 -5.37 15.89 24.42
C MET A 507 -4.83 15.97 25.86
N HIS A 508 -5.63 16.50 26.78
CA HIS A 508 -5.19 16.74 28.16
C HIS A 508 -4.87 15.47 28.98
N HIS A 509 -5.35 14.30 28.56
CA HIS A 509 -5.08 13.02 29.23
C HIS A 509 -3.76 12.36 28.80
N GLY A 510 -3.03 12.98 27.85
CA GLY A 510 -1.87 12.39 27.21
C GLY A 510 -2.25 11.20 26.32
N GLY A 511 -1.26 10.43 25.89
CA GLY A 511 -1.48 9.26 25.03
C GLY A 511 -0.43 9.12 23.94
N MET A 512 -0.84 8.54 22.81
CA MET A 512 0.03 8.31 21.65
C MET A 512 -0.54 8.95 20.40
N ALA A 513 0.32 9.50 19.55
CA ALA A 513 -0.08 9.98 18.24
C ALA A 513 0.82 9.41 17.15
N ALA A 514 0.24 9.10 15.99
CA ALA A 514 0.98 8.76 14.78
C ALA A 514 0.46 9.61 13.61
N VAL A 515 1.37 10.28 12.93
CA VAL A 515 1.04 11.24 11.86
C VAL A 515 1.81 10.90 10.60
N LEU A 516 1.09 10.68 9.50
CA LEU A 516 1.66 10.53 8.16
C LEU A 516 1.71 11.89 7.47
N ILE A 517 2.91 12.38 7.13
CA ILE A 517 3.10 13.73 6.58
C ILE A 517 4.27 13.75 5.59
N MET A 518 4.42 14.84 4.82
CA MET A 518 5.61 15.04 3.99
C MET A 518 6.88 15.03 4.86
N GLU A 519 7.86 14.20 4.49
CA GLU A 519 9.04 13.99 5.33
C GLU A 519 9.78 15.30 5.64
N ASN A 520 9.96 16.15 4.61
CA ASN A 520 10.70 17.40 4.75
C ASN A 520 10.07 18.42 5.74
N ALA A 521 8.84 18.19 6.18
CA ALA A 521 8.22 18.95 7.26
C ALA A 521 9.02 18.82 8.57
N GLY A 522 9.59 17.65 8.84
CA GLY A 522 10.48 17.40 9.97
C GLY A 522 11.89 18.00 9.83
N SER A 523 12.28 18.43 8.63
CA SER A 523 13.57 19.11 8.35
C SER A 523 13.46 20.65 8.33
N GLY A 524 12.43 21.21 8.98
CA GLY A 524 12.23 22.66 9.12
C GLY A 524 11.06 23.26 8.34
N ASN A 525 10.49 22.56 7.35
CA ASN A 525 9.32 23.06 6.61
C ASN A 525 8.01 22.99 7.43
N GLY A 526 8.02 22.28 8.56
CA GLY A 526 6.93 22.20 9.52
C GLY A 526 6.90 23.35 10.54
N LEU A 527 7.91 24.22 10.55
CA LEU A 527 7.99 25.35 11.47
C LEU A 527 6.84 26.36 11.26
N PRO A 528 6.39 27.04 12.33
CA PRO A 528 6.85 26.92 13.72
C PRO A 528 6.26 25.73 14.49
N TYR A 529 5.30 25.00 13.92
CA TYR A 529 4.50 24.01 14.65
C TYR A 529 5.31 22.85 15.20
N THR A 530 6.30 22.33 14.46
CA THR A 530 7.16 21.23 14.92
C THR A 530 7.85 21.57 16.24
N ARG A 531 8.42 22.78 16.34
CA ARG A 531 9.00 23.31 17.58
C ARG A 531 7.98 23.46 18.70
N GLU A 532 6.81 24.01 18.40
CA GLU A 532 5.76 24.21 19.41
C GLU A 532 5.20 22.88 19.95
N ILE A 533 5.11 21.85 19.11
CA ILE A 533 4.67 20.50 19.51
C ILE A 533 5.61 19.92 20.57
N LEU A 534 6.94 20.09 20.45
CA LEU A 534 7.92 19.55 21.41
C LEU A 534 7.82 20.15 22.82
N LYS A 535 7.21 21.34 22.96
CA LYS A 535 7.04 21.98 24.28
C LYS A 535 6.17 21.15 25.23
N ASN A 536 5.22 20.39 24.68
CA ASN A 536 4.25 19.63 25.46
C ASN A 536 4.19 18.14 25.07
N ASN A 537 4.95 17.71 24.06
CA ASN A 537 4.91 16.37 23.51
C ASN A 537 6.32 15.88 23.18
N THR A 538 6.50 14.56 23.14
CA THR A 538 7.80 13.92 22.92
C THR A 538 7.75 13.16 21.61
N LEU A 539 8.66 13.45 20.68
CA LEU A 539 8.86 12.60 19.50
C LEU A 539 9.47 11.26 19.95
N VAL A 540 8.87 10.16 19.55
CA VAL A 540 9.30 8.79 19.89
C VAL A 540 10.00 8.14 18.70
N ALA A 541 9.49 8.38 17.49
CA ALA A 541 10.03 7.80 16.28
C ALA A 541 9.77 8.63 15.03
N SER A 542 10.67 8.48 14.06
CA SER A 542 10.58 8.97 12.69
C SER A 542 10.82 7.83 11.72
N ILE A 543 9.83 7.53 10.89
CA ILE A 543 9.85 6.40 9.98
C ILE A 543 9.74 6.95 8.55
N HIS A 544 10.84 6.91 7.81
CA HIS A 544 10.88 7.27 6.40
C HIS A 544 10.13 6.22 5.57
N MET A 545 9.07 6.59 4.86
CA MET A 545 8.19 5.62 4.21
C MET A 545 8.61 5.32 2.76
N SER A 546 8.28 4.12 2.30
CA SER A 546 8.25 3.78 0.86
C SER A 546 7.24 4.65 0.09
N ASP A 547 7.24 4.57 -1.25
CA ASP A 547 6.26 5.26 -2.12
C ASP A 547 4.85 4.62 -2.02
N ILE A 548 4.21 4.80 -0.86
CA ILE A 548 2.90 4.24 -0.52
C ILE A 548 1.77 4.77 -1.39
N PHE A 549 1.98 5.91 -2.06
CA PHE A 549 1.03 6.57 -2.95
C PHE A 549 1.38 6.39 -4.43
N CYS A 550 2.17 5.36 -4.77
CA CYS A 550 2.66 5.07 -6.11
C CYS A 550 1.62 5.33 -7.21
N GLY A 551 1.89 6.34 -8.03
CA GLY A 551 1.07 6.70 -9.18
C GLY A 551 -0.26 7.41 -8.88
N LYS A 552 -0.51 7.75 -7.60
CA LYS A 552 -1.61 8.63 -7.13
C LYS A 552 -1.09 10.01 -6.75
N ALA A 553 0.04 10.08 -6.04
CA ALA A 553 0.74 11.31 -5.67
C ALA A 553 2.26 11.09 -5.73
N SER A 554 3.03 12.16 -5.95
CA SER A 554 4.50 12.11 -5.95
C SER A 554 5.02 12.88 -4.73
N VAL A 555 4.96 12.23 -3.58
CA VAL A 555 5.31 12.83 -2.29
C VAL A 555 6.08 11.83 -1.44
N GLN A 556 7.28 12.21 -1.02
CA GLN A 556 8.03 11.46 0.00
C GLN A 556 7.42 11.71 1.38
N THR A 557 7.02 10.64 2.07
CA THR A 557 6.31 10.73 3.35
C THR A 557 7.11 10.10 4.49
N ALA A 558 6.79 10.51 5.71
CA ALA A 558 7.26 9.89 6.93
C ALA A 558 6.10 9.73 7.93
N ILE A 559 6.19 8.71 8.78
CA ILE A 559 5.35 8.58 9.97
C ILE A 559 6.13 9.13 11.17
N TYR A 560 5.58 10.14 11.83
CA TYR A 560 6.08 10.64 13.10
C TYR A 560 5.20 10.12 14.24
N VAL A 561 5.82 9.49 15.23
CA VAL A 561 5.14 8.93 16.41
C VAL A 561 5.46 9.79 17.63
N PHE A 562 4.44 10.22 18.37
CA PHE A 562 4.59 11.06 19.55
C PHE A 562 3.99 10.41 20.78
N LYS A 563 4.63 10.67 21.93
CA LYS A 563 4.00 10.57 23.24
C LYS A 563 3.42 11.93 23.60
N VAL A 564 2.12 11.97 23.81
CA VAL A 564 1.33 13.20 23.97
C VAL A 564 1.28 13.60 25.44
N GLY A 565 1.37 14.89 25.72
CA GLY A 565 1.30 15.45 27.09
C GLY A 565 2.58 15.33 27.91
N VAL A 566 3.70 14.92 27.29
CA VAL A 566 5.02 14.86 27.92
C VAL A 566 5.99 15.73 27.11
N PRO A 567 6.49 16.86 27.64
CA PRO A 567 7.50 17.70 26.97
C PRO A 567 8.71 16.90 26.52
N HIS A 568 9.27 17.23 25.36
CA HIS A 568 10.47 16.57 24.87
C HIS A 568 11.71 16.93 25.70
N ASP A 569 12.49 15.91 26.05
CA ASP A 569 13.81 16.05 26.66
C ASP A 569 14.86 15.78 25.57
N ILE A 570 15.87 16.64 25.43
CA ILE A 570 16.94 16.47 24.42
C ILE A 570 17.80 15.21 24.65
N HIS A 571 17.69 14.57 25.81
CA HIS A 571 18.32 13.29 26.12
C HIS A 571 17.35 12.11 25.98
N GLN A 572 16.14 12.34 25.49
CA GLN A 572 15.20 11.28 25.13
C GLN A 572 15.62 10.67 23.79
N VAL A 573 15.85 9.36 23.78
CA VAL A 573 16.16 8.63 22.55
C VAL A 573 14.95 8.65 21.61
N VAL A 574 15.20 9.02 20.35
CA VAL A 574 14.28 8.94 19.22
C VAL A 574 14.75 7.84 18.28
N LYS A 575 13.80 7.04 17.77
CA LYS A 575 14.06 5.94 16.82
C LYS A 575 13.88 6.42 15.39
N PHE A 576 14.90 6.31 14.56
CA PHE A 576 14.89 6.65 13.15
C PHE A 576 14.96 5.38 12.30
N ILE A 577 14.02 5.21 11.38
CA ILE A 577 13.92 4.00 10.55
C ILE A 577 13.78 4.38 9.07
N ASP A 578 14.63 3.82 8.22
CA ASP A 578 14.44 3.81 6.78
C ASP A 578 13.55 2.64 6.35
N PHE A 579 12.28 2.94 6.11
CA PHE A 579 11.24 1.99 5.67
C PHE A 579 10.98 2.11 4.16
N SER A 580 11.96 2.57 3.38
CA SER A 580 11.92 2.58 1.91
C SER A 580 11.68 1.18 1.34
N ASN A 581 12.35 0.18 1.92
CA ASN A 581 12.09 -1.23 1.63
C ASN A 581 11.17 -1.81 2.70
N ASP A 582 9.88 -1.76 2.46
CA ASP A 582 8.85 -2.31 3.35
C ASP A 582 8.37 -3.72 2.95
N GLY A 583 9.08 -4.37 2.02
CA GLY A 583 8.78 -5.72 1.53
C GLY A 583 7.69 -5.80 0.45
N TYR A 584 6.98 -4.69 0.18
CA TYR A 584 5.96 -4.64 -0.87
C TYR A 584 6.52 -4.15 -2.20
N THR A 585 6.22 -4.88 -3.27
CA THR A 585 6.35 -4.37 -4.64
C THR A 585 5.06 -3.67 -5.05
N ARG A 586 5.17 -2.41 -5.49
CA ARG A 586 4.05 -1.57 -5.95
C ARG A 586 4.07 -1.37 -7.46
N GLN A 587 2.89 -1.38 -8.09
CA GLN A 587 2.67 -1.04 -9.49
C GLN A 587 1.38 -0.23 -9.63
N ASN A 588 1.28 0.59 -10.68
CA ASN A 588 0.07 1.35 -10.98
C ASN A 588 -0.53 0.95 -12.34
N ARG A 589 -1.02 -0.29 -12.44
CA ARG A 589 -1.73 -0.76 -13.65
C ARG A 589 -3.22 -0.48 -13.51
N LYS A 590 -3.72 0.54 -14.23
CA LYS A 590 -5.12 1.01 -14.18
C LYS A 590 -6.20 -0.07 -14.38
N LYS A 591 -5.89 -1.14 -15.13
CA LYS A 591 -6.84 -2.23 -15.42
C LYS A 591 -6.65 -3.49 -14.55
N SER A 592 -5.69 -3.48 -13.63
CA SER A 592 -5.39 -4.63 -12.77
C SER A 592 -6.06 -4.49 -11.40
N SER A 593 -6.25 -5.61 -10.71
CA SER A 593 -6.73 -5.65 -9.31
C SER A 593 -5.67 -5.10 -8.35
N GLN A 594 -6.09 -4.76 -7.14
CA GLN A 594 -5.17 -4.38 -6.07
C GLN A 594 -4.14 -5.47 -5.75
N SER A 595 -4.53 -6.75 -5.81
CA SER A 595 -3.65 -7.90 -5.57
C SER A 595 -2.49 -8.02 -6.58
N VAL A 596 -2.64 -7.45 -7.78
CA VAL A 596 -1.56 -7.36 -8.78
C VAL A 596 -0.67 -6.15 -8.53
N ASN A 597 -1.28 -5.04 -8.11
CA ASN A 597 -0.62 -3.75 -7.93
C ASN A 597 0.13 -3.64 -6.59
N LEU A 598 -0.23 -4.42 -5.57
CA LEU A 598 0.47 -4.50 -4.29
C LEU A 598 0.77 -5.97 -3.97
N ARG A 599 2.05 -6.35 -4.00
CA ARG A 599 2.47 -7.75 -3.79
C ARG A 599 3.49 -7.83 -2.67
N ASN A 600 3.23 -8.71 -1.70
CA ASN A 600 4.24 -9.09 -0.73
C ASN A 600 5.33 -9.88 -1.46
N THR A 601 6.50 -9.27 -1.63
CA THR A 601 7.62 -9.84 -2.40
C THR A 601 8.87 -10.10 -1.56
N ASP A 602 8.94 -9.50 -0.38
CA ASP A 602 10.06 -9.65 0.55
C ASP A 602 9.59 -9.47 1.99
N HIS A 603 8.85 -10.45 2.51
CA HIS A 603 8.46 -10.54 3.93
C HIS A 603 7.78 -9.28 4.48
N ALA A 604 6.87 -8.68 3.70
CA ALA A 604 6.23 -7.42 4.05
C ALA A 604 5.51 -7.49 5.40
N THR A 605 4.74 -8.55 5.65
CA THR A 605 4.02 -8.73 6.93
C THR A 605 4.98 -8.71 8.12
N GLU A 606 6.08 -9.47 8.03
CA GLU A 606 7.09 -9.58 9.07
C GLU A 606 7.85 -8.26 9.29
N ARG A 607 8.13 -7.52 8.21
CA ARG A 607 8.75 -6.19 8.26
C ARG A 607 7.87 -5.15 8.95
N TYR A 608 6.57 -5.15 8.68
CA TYR A 608 5.61 -4.28 9.37
C TYR A 608 5.52 -4.64 10.86
N ASP A 609 5.53 -5.93 11.19
CA ASP A 609 5.57 -6.41 12.57
C ASP A 609 6.85 -5.99 13.30
N GLU A 610 8.00 -6.05 12.61
CA GLU A 610 9.28 -5.58 13.12
C GLU A 610 9.23 -4.10 13.53
N VAL A 611 8.77 -3.22 12.64
CA VAL A 611 8.65 -1.78 12.95
C VAL A 611 7.75 -1.54 14.16
N VAL A 612 6.60 -2.23 14.26
CA VAL A 612 5.72 -2.11 15.43
C VAL A 612 6.44 -2.56 16.71
N ARG A 613 7.19 -3.67 16.69
CA ARG A 613 7.93 -4.14 17.86
C ARG A 613 9.05 -3.17 18.25
N LEU A 614 9.80 -2.63 17.29
CA LEU A 614 10.85 -1.64 17.54
C LEU A 614 10.30 -0.39 18.23
N ILE A 615 9.15 0.13 17.78
CA ILE A 615 8.55 1.32 18.38
C ILE A 615 7.98 1.02 19.77
N ARG A 616 7.27 -0.09 19.94
CA ARG A 616 6.58 -0.41 21.20
C ARG A 616 7.48 -0.97 22.28
N TYR A 617 8.50 -1.74 21.91
CA TYR A 617 9.31 -2.54 22.83
C TYR A 617 10.82 -2.31 22.67
N GLY A 618 11.25 -1.47 21.72
CA GLY A 618 12.67 -1.30 21.41
C GLY A 618 13.28 -2.52 20.71
N ARG A 619 14.61 -2.56 20.65
CA ARG A 619 15.38 -3.64 20.01
C ARG A 619 15.16 -5.03 20.63
N GLY A 620 14.65 -5.09 21.87
CA GLY A 620 14.51 -6.34 22.62
C GLY A 620 15.85 -6.87 23.11
N ALA A 621 15.83 -7.99 23.83
CA ALA A 621 17.07 -8.59 24.32
C ALA A 621 17.85 -9.18 23.13
N HIS A 622 19.14 -8.88 23.04
CA HIS A 622 20.01 -9.34 21.94
C HIS A 622 19.46 -9.01 20.54
N ASP A 623 18.77 -7.87 20.40
CA ASP A 623 18.24 -7.39 19.13
C ASP A 623 17.19 -8.30 18.47
N GLU A 624 16.46 -9.10 19.25
CA GLU A 624 15.43 -10.02 18.73
C GLU A 624 14.34 -9.33 17.90
N ASN A 625 14.09 -8.03 18.15
CA ASN A 625 13.14 -7.22 17.41
C ASN A 625 13.77 -6.47 16.22
N LEU A 626 15.06 -6.63 15.90
CA LEU A 626 15.75 -5.94 14.81
C LEU A 626 16.39 -6.96 13.85
N GLN A 627 15.62 -7.43 12.87
CA GLN A 627 16.03 -8.48 11.94
C GLN A 627 16.28 -7.94 10.54
N TYR A 628 15.34 -7.17 10.00
CA TYR A 628 15.35 -6.69 8.63
C TYR A 628 15.96 -5.28 8.46
N TYR A 629 16.00 -4.47 9.52
CA TYR A 629 16.38 -3.06 9.44
C TYR A 629 17.69 -2.70 10.15
N GLN A 630 18.61 -3.65 10.33
CA GLN A 630 19.86 -3.44 11.08
C GLN A 630 20.69 -2.24 10.56
N ASP A 631 20.83 -2.11 9.25
CA ASP A 631 21.54 -0.98 8.59
C ASP A 631 20.65 0.24 8.33
N CYS A 632 19.36 0.12 8.66
CA CYS A 632 18.30 1.09 8.37
C CYS A 632 17.64 1.62 9.65
N TYR A 633 18.24 1.37 10.81
CA TYR A 633 17.70 1.71 12.13
C TYR A 633 18.76 2.45 12.94
N VAL A 634 18.40 3.63 13.44
CA VAL A 634 19.27 4.45 14.29
C VAL A 634 18.51 4.94 15.52
N GLU A 635 19.18 4.93 16.66
CA GLU A 635 18.74 5.62 17.87
C GLU A 635 19.62 6.85 18.07
N ASP A 636 19.01 8.04 18.12
CA ASP A 636 19.71 9.32 18.27
C ASP A 636 18.85 10.33 19.05
N TYR A 637 19.42 11.49 19.34
CA TYR A 637 18.77 12.62 20.00
C TYR A 637 18.38 13.70 18.99
N ILE A 638 17.35 14.49 19.34
CA ILE A 638 16.96 15.69 18.59
C ILE A 638 17.07 16.93 19.46
N THR A 639 17.17 18.08 18.80
CA THR A 639 17.11 19.41 19.43
C THR A 639 15.65 19.85 19.62
N LEU A 640 15.47 20.95 20.37
CA LEU A 640 14.17 21.59 20.53
C LEU A 640 13.83 22.55 19.37
N ASP A 641 14.68 22.66 18.35
CA ASP A 641 14.44 23.58 17.23
C ASP A 641 13.39 23.04 16.23
N GLY A 642 13.08 21.75 16.28
CA GLY A 642 12.00 21.13 15.50
C GLY A 642 12.29 21.02 13.99
N ASN A 643 13.56 20.85 13.62
CA ASN A 643 14.04 20.82 12.23
C ASN A 643 15.02 19.67 11.93
N ASP A 644 15.13 18.71 12.85
CA ASP A 644 16.04 17.57 12.84
C ASP A 644 15.28 16.27 13.11
N TRP A 645 14.18 16.02 12.39
CA TRP A 645 13.36 14.82 12.60
C TRP A 645 13.50 13.77 11.50
N THR A 646 14.31 13.97 10.46
CA THR A 646 14.34 13.05 9.31
C THR A 646 15.44 11.99 9.43
N TYR A 647 15.18 10.76 8.97
CA TYR A 647 16.17 9.67 9.03
C TYR A 647 17.53 10.05 8.41
N ALA A 648 17.51 10.79 7.30
CA ALA A 648 18.72 11.21 6.60
C ALA A 648 19.64 12.12 7.45
N GLN A 649 19.11 12.83 8.44
CA GLN A 649 19.89 13.67 9.36
C GLN A 649 20.60 12.88 10.46
N HIS A 650 20.12 11.67 10.77
CA HIS A 650 20.61 10.84 11.88
C HIS A 650 21.34 9.57 11.41
N ARG A 651 21.26 9.21 10.13
CA ARG A 651 21.97 8.03 9.62
C ARG A 651 23.49 8.16 9.80
N ASN A 652 24.12 7.10 10.28
CA ASN A 652 25.58 7.00 10.29
C ASN A 652 26.07 6.73 8.87
N VAL A 653 26.56 7.76 8.19
CA VAL A 653 27.20 7.61 6.88
C VAL A 653 28.70 7.48 7.09
N ASP A 654 29.29 6.41 6.55
CA ASP A 654 30.74 6.37 6.43
C ASP A 654 31.19 7.44 5.43
N VAL A 655 31.64 8.56 5.97
CA VAL A 655 32.14 9.72 5.21
C VAL A 655 33.62 9.56 4.82
N ARG A 656 34.26 8.43 5.13
CA ARG A 656 35.64 8.18 4.74
C ARG A 656 35.73 7.97 3.23
N PRO A 657 36.49 8.81 2.49
CA PRO A 657 36.69 8.59 1.07
C PRO A 657 37.50 7.32 0.83
N VAL A 658 37.06 6.49 -0.14
CA VAL A 658 37.76 5.27 -0.56
C VAL A 658 38.47 5.50 -1.90
N ALA A 659 39.31 4.54 -2.31
CA ALA A 659 40.13 4.65 -3.52
C ALA A 659 39.30 4.99 -4.78
N GLU A 660 38.11 4.40 -4.90
CA GLU A 660 37.17 4.60 -6.01
C GLU A 660 36.69 6.05 -6.11
N ASP A 661 36.46 6.72 -4.96
CA ASP A 661 36.00 8.11 -4.91
C ASP A 661 37.05 9.03 -5.56
N PHE A 662 38.32 8.85 -5.18
CA PHE A 662 39.44 9.60 -5.75
C PHE A 662 39.68 9.26 -7.22
N GLN A 663 39.61 7.96 -7.58
CA GLN A 663 39.78 7.54 -8.96
C GLN A 663 38.74 8.16 -9.89
N ARG A 664 37.47 8.28 -9.45
CA ARG A 664 36.41 8.93 -10.23
C ARG A 664 36.77 10.38 -10.53
N VAL A 665 37.08 11.15 -9.49
CA VAL A 665 37.45 12.58 -9.63
C VAL A 665 38.66 12.77 -10.54
N VAL A 666 39.71 11.97 -10.36
CA VAL A 666 40.92 12.05 -11.19
C VAL A 666 40.64 11.65 -12.63
N LYS A 667 39.84 10.60 -12.88
CA LYS A 667 39.45 10.18 -14.24
C LYS A 667 38.67 11.26 -14.96
N ASP A 668 37.67 11.83 -14.31
CA ASP A 668 36.82 12.87 -14.90
C ASP A 668 37.63 14.13 -15.24
N TYR A 669 38.53 14.52 -14.34
CA TYR A 669 39.43 15.65 -14.54
C TYR A 669 40.44 15.41 -15.68
N LEU A 670 41.11 14.25 -15.72
CA LEU A 670 42.04 13.89 -16.80
C LEU A 670 41.32 13.79 -18.15
N ALA A 671 40.10 13.25 -18.18
CA ALA A 671 39.31 13.17 -19.40
C ALA A 671 39.02 14.56 -19.97
N TRP A 672 38.70 15.53 -19.10
CA TRP A 672 38.58 16.93 -19.49
C TRP A 672 39.91 17.51 -19.99
N GLN A 673 41.01 17.37 -19.24
CA GLN A 673 42.32 17.89 -19.64
C GLN A 673 42.78 17.35 -21.01
N ILE A 674 42.64 16.05 -21.24
CA ILE A 674 42.95 15.43 -22.55
C ILE A 674 42.02 15.99 -23.63
N GLY A 675 40.74 16.16 -23.34
CA GLY A 675 39.78 16.77 -24.25
C GLY A 675 40.12 18.22 -24.62
N GLU A 676 40.69 18.99 -23.71
CA GLU A 676 41.19 20.36 -23.96
C GLU A 676 42.45 20.36 -24.83
N ILE A 677 43.36 19.42 -24.62
CA ILE A 677 44.57 19.25 -25.44
C ILE A 677 44.18 18.90 -26.87
N ILE A 678 43.25 17.96 -27.07
CA ILE A 678 42.79 17.55 -28.41
C ILE A 678 42.09 18.71 -29.16
N ARG A 679 41.41 19.61 -28.43
CA ARG A 679 40.68 20.74 -29.03
C ARG A 679 41.57 21.92 -29.41
N ASN A 680 42.77 22.03 -28.84
CA ASN A 680 43.73 23.08 -29.16
C ASN A 680 44.77 22.56 -30.16
N ASP A 681 44.57 22.78 -31.46
CA ASP A 681 45.49 22.36 -32.55
C ASP A 681 46.90 23.03 -32.50
N ASN A 682 47.15 23.95 -31.55
CA ASN A 682 48.42 24.69 -31.38
C ASN A 682 49.12 24.34 -30.05
N VAL A 683 49.37 23.06 -29.78
CA VAL A 683 50.28 22.67 -28.69
C VAL A 683 51.71 22.69 -29.24
N HIS A 684 52.46 23.75 -28.92
CA HIS A 684 53.93 23.65 -28.91
C HIS A 684 54.30 22.59 -27.85
N GLU A 685 55.25 21.70 -28.18
CA GLU A 685 55.75 20.61 -27.31
C GLU A 685 56.14 21.07 -25.88
N GLU A 686 56.33 22.37 -25.66
CA GLU A 686 56.71 22.98 -24.37
C GLU A 686 55.55 23.32 -23.40
N SER A 687 54.27 23.11 -23.75
CA SER A 687 53.14 23.40 -22.84
C SER A 687 52.53 22.18 -22.15
N LEU A 688 53.04 20.97 -22.44
CA LEU A 688 52.83 19.79 -21.62
C LEU A 688 53.69 19.95 -20.36
N ASP A 689 53.07 19.96 -19.17
CA ASP A 689 53.84 19.64 -17.97
C ASP A 689 54.36 18.21 -18.15
N THR A 690 55.63 18.09 -18.53
CA THR A 690 56.34 16.86 -18.96
C THR A 690 56.48 15.82 -17.86
N ASN A 691 55.79 16.00 -16.73
CA ASN A 691 55.84 15.15 -15.54
C ASN A 691 55.24 13.75 -15.70
N TYR A 692 54.68 13.38 -16.86
CA TYR A 692 54.08 12.07 -17.10
C TYR A 692 54.74 11.25 -18.22
N GLU A 693 55.89 11.68 -18.75
CA GLU A 693 56.70 10.84 -19.64
C GLU A 693 57.17 9.56 -18.93
N ASP A 694 57.38 9.64 -17.60
CA ASP A 694 57.62 8.51 -16.73
C ASP A 694 56.40 8.21 -15.84
N CYS A 695 55.63 7.19 -16.24
CA CYS A 695 54.51 6.66 -15.46
C CYS A 695 54.97 5.67 -14.38
N THR A 696 56.27 5.50 -14.15
CA THR A 696 56.80 4.68 -13.06
C THR A 696 56.56 5.39 -11.73
N LEU A 697 56.02 4.63 -10.77
CA LEU A 697 55.80 5.13 -9.42
C LEU A 697 57.12 5.15 -8.64
N THR A 698 57.36 6.21 -7.89
CA THR A 698 58.39 6.22 -6.85
C THR A 698 57.97 5.34 -5.66
N ASP A 699 58.91 4.98 -4.79
CA ASP A 699 58.59 4.22 -3.56
C ASP A 699 57.58 4.97 -2.67
N ASP A 700 57.71 6.30 -2.56
CA ASP A 700 56.79 7.17 -1.81
C ASP A 700 55.39 7.20 -2.44
N GLU A 701 55.29 7.21 -3.77
CA GLU A 701 54.02 7.17 -4.52
C GLU A 701 53.33 5.80 -4.38
N ALA A 702 54.08 4.71 -4.48
CA ALA A 702 53.56 3.36 -4.25
C ALA A 702 53.09 3.19 -2.80
N GLU A 703 53.82 3.74 -1.82
CA GLU A 703 53.46 3.69 -0.42
C GLU A 703 52.22 4.54 -0.11
N ALA A 704 52.11 5.73 -0.69
CA ALA A 704 50.93 6.59 -0.54
C ALA A 704 49.65 5.89 -1.02
N LEU A 705 49.70 5.24 -2.20
CA LEU A 705 48.60 4.42 -2.72
C LEU A 705 48.24 3.30 -1.75
N ARG A 706 49.24 2.53 -1.27
CA ARG A 706 49.01 1.43 -0.35
C ARG A 706 48.35 1.90 0.94
N ARG A 707 48.88 2.95 1.57
CA ARG A 707 48.40 3.48 2.85
C ARG A 707 46.93 3.90 2.78
N ILE A 708 46.54 4.64 1.74
CA ILE A 708 45.15 5.10 1.57
C ILE A 708 44.23 3.95 1.18
N ASN A 709 44.60 3.13 0.18
CA ASN A 709 43.75 2.04 -0.31
C ASN A 709 43.50 0.95 0.74
N GLU A 710 44.46 0.68 1.62
CA GLU A 710 44.31 -0.28 2.72
C GLU A 710 43.68 0.34 3.98
N GLY A 711 43.29 1.62 3.95
CA GLY A 711 42.66 2.29 5.09
C GLY A 711 43.58 2.49 6.30
N LYS A 712 44.91 2.45 6.11
CA LYS A 712 45.94 2.56 7.17
C LYS A 712 46.29 4.00 7.55
N VAL A 713 45.58 4.98 6.99
CA VAL A 713 45.82 6.41 7.27
C VAL A 713 44.90 6.90 8.38
N LYS A 714 45.48 7.54 9.39
CA LYS A 714 44.71 8.24 10.42
C LYS A 714 44.01 9.44 9.80
N MET A 715 42.71 9.52 10.00
CA MET A 715 41.86 10.60 9.49
C MET A 715 41.35 11.46 10.65
N LYS A 716 41.05 12.73 10.39
CA LYS A 716 40.44 13.66 11.34
C LYS A 716 39.33 14.45 10.67
N GLU A 717 38.21 14.58 11.35
CA GLU A 717 37.09 15.44 10.93
C GLU A 717 37.35 16.89 11.33
N VAL A 718 37.15 17.82 10.40
CA VAL A 718 37.46 19.24 10.54
C VAL A 718 36.50 20.12 9.77
N SER A 719 36.33 21.37 10.19
CA SER A 719 35.40 22.28 9.53
C SER A 719 35.90 22.65 8.12
N ILE A 720 34.99 22.70 7.15
CA ILE A 720 35.33 23.08 5.77
C ILE A 720 35.87 24.52 5.73
N VAL A 721 35.29 25.42 6.54
CA VAL A 721 35.66 26.84 6.53
C VAL A 721 37.01 27.14 7.17
N ASP A 722 37.62 26.17 7.86
CA ASP A 722 39.00 26.28 8.32
C ASP A 722 39.99 26.30 7.13
N PHE A 723 39.63 25.65 6.02
CA PHE A 723 40.46 25.53 4.83
C PHE A 723 40.04 26.45 3.69
N PHE A 724 38.77 26.82 3.62
CA PHE A 724 38.21 27.55 2.49
C PHE A 724 37.51 28.84 2.91
N ASP A 725 37.79 29.90 2.17
CA ASP A 725 36.90 31.05 2.06
C ASP A 725 35.76 30.68 1.10
N VAL A 726 34.53 30.64 1.63
CA VAL A 726 33.35 30.16 0.90
C VAL A 726 32.48 31.32 0.49
N ARG A 727 32.29 31.49 -0.82
CA ARG A 727 31.48 32.57 -1.38
C ARG A 727 30.43 32.04 -2.35
N ASN A 728 29.35 32.79 -2.49
CA ASN A 728 28.43 32.60 -3.61
C ASN A 728 29.10 33.12 -4.88
N SER A 729 28.94 32.41 -6.00
CA SER A 729 29.44 32.93 -7.27
C SER A 729 28.57 34.07 -7.79
N HIS A 730 29.12 34.83 -8.73
CA HIS A 730 28.35 35.68 -9.63
C HIS A 730 27.41 34.83 -10.50
N ASN A 731 26.47 35.52 -11.14
CA ASN A 731 25.44 34.92 -11.98
C ASN A 731 25.43 35.60 -13.35
N ILE A 732 25.89 34.88 -14.37
CA ILE A 732 25.80 35.30 -15.76
C ILE A 732 24.82 34.37 -16.46
N LEU A 733 23.73 34.92 -16.99
CA LEU A 733 22.73 34.10 -17.69
C LEU A 733 23.25 33.68 -19.07
N LYS A 734 22.86 32.48 -19.50
CA LYS A 734 23.19 31.98 -20.84
C LYS A 734 22.66 32.88 -21.97
N SER A 735 21.61 33.66 -21.72
CA SER A 735 21.06 34.65 -22.65
C SER A 735 21.98 35.85 -22.89
N ASP A 736 22.89 36.12 -21.94
CA ASP A 736 23.67 37.36 -21.88
C ASP A 736 25.08 37.17 -22.46
N ILE A 737 25.40 35.95 -22.91
CA ILE A 737 26.70 35.54 -23.43
C ILE A 737 26.59 34.90 -24.80
N ILE A 738 27.65 35.04 -25.59
CA ILE A 738 27.81 34.33 -26.86
C ILE A 738 28.77 33.16 -26.62
N LEU A 739 28.29 31.93 -26.80
CA LEU A 739 29.12 30.73 -26.64
C LEU A 739 30.27 30.72 -27.66
N GLY A 740 31.50 30.45 -27.22
CA GLY A 740 32.71 30.47 -28.04
C GLY A 740 33.28 31.87 -28.32
N SER A 741 32.80 32.90 -27.63
CA SER A 741 33.22 34.30 -27.84
C SER A 741 34.57 34.67 -27.23
N GLY A 742 35.15 33.81 -26.40
CA GLY A 742 36.41 34.11 -25.72
C GLY A 742 37.08 32.85 -25.20
N ASN A 743 38.03 33.04 -24.28
CA ASN A 743 38.89 31.97 -23.75
C ASN A 743 38.66 31.68 -22.26
N THR A 744 37.70 32.35 -21.62
CA THR A 744 37.38 32.13 -20.19
C THR A 744 36.31 31.04 -20.08
N PRO A 745 36.53 29.97 -19.30
CA PRO A 745 35.52 28.94 -19.07
C PRO A 745 34.20 29.52 -18.53
N TYR A 746 33.09 29.05 -19.08
CA TYR A 746 31.75 29.27 -18.55
C TYR A 746 31.25 27.98 -17.89
N VAL A 747 31.24 27.99 -16.56
CA VAL A 747 31.03 26.83 -15.69
C VAL A 747 29.58 26.81 -15.21
N THR A 748 28.97 25.62 -15.24
CA THR A 748 27.60 25.42 -14.75
C THR A 748 27.49 24.26 -13.78
N ALA A 749 26.37 24.14 -13.07
CA ALA A 749 26.12 23.03 -12.13
C ALA A 749 25.86 21.65 -12.81
N SER A 750 26.38 21.43 -14.02
CA SER A 750 26.27 20.19 -14.80
C SER A 750 27.45 19.25 -14.57
N GLU A 751 27.19 17.94 -14.61
CA GLU A 751 28.24 16.90 -14.60
C GLU A 751 28.98 16.81 -15.96
N GLY A 752 30.23 16.35 -15.91
CA GLY A 752 31.07 16.15 -17.09
C GLY A 752 31.81 17.41 -17.57
N ASN A 753 32.86 17.20 -18.38
CA ASN A 753 33.71 18.26 -18.96
C ASN A 753 34.20 19.30 -17.93
N ASN A 754 34.49 18.87 -16.71
CA ASN A 754 34.83 19.73 -15.57
C ASN A 754 33.84 20.89 -15.35
N SER A 755 32.56 20.63 -15.62
CA SER A 755 31.44 21.59 -15.53
C SER A 755 31.49 22.74 -16.54
N ILE A 756 32.41 22.72 -17.52
CA ILE A 756 32.56 23.75 -18.54
C ILE A 756 31.62 23.47 -19.71
N VAL A 757 30.71 24.41 -19.98
CA VAL A 757 29.76 24.32 -21.12
C VAL A 757 30.33 24.97 -22.37
N SER A 758 31.05 26.08 -22.23
CA SER A 758 31.69 26.79 -23.34
C SER A 758 32.78 27.73 -22.83
N TYR A 759 33.44 28.42 -23.75
CA TYR A 759 34.38 29.50 -23.46
C TYR A 759 33.81 30.82 -23.94
N VAL A 760 33.88 31.85 -23.12
CA VAL A 760 33.24 33.14 -23.39
C VAL A 760 34.15 34.32 -23.02
N SER A 761 33.82 35.48 -23.59
CA SER A 761 34.34 36.77 -23.15
C SER A 761 33.18 37.55 -22.51
N TYR A 762 33.38 38.04 -21.29
CA TYR A 762 32.41 38.83 -20.53
C TYR A 762 33.16 39.80 -19.60
N ASP A 763 32.44 40.62 -18.84
CA ASP A 763 33.01 41.56 -17.87
C ASP A 763 33.96 40.86 -16.88
N ASP A 764 35.22 41.30 -16.84
CA ASP A 764 36.26 40.72 -15.99
C ASP A 764 35.94 40.87 -14.49
N GLU A 765 35.13 41.86 -14.09
CA GLU A 765 34.71 42.03 -12.69
C GLU A 765 33.79 40.89 -12.20
N MET A 766 33.19 40.13 -13.11
CA MET A 766 32.31 39.00 -12.81
C MET A 766 33.04 37.65 -12.80
N LYS A 767 34.37 37.64 -12.96
CA LYS A 767 35.18 36.42 -12.93
C LYS A 767 35.33 35.89 -11.51
N GLU A 768 35.17 34.58 -11.39
CA GLU A 768 35.61 33.83 -10.23
C GLU A 768 37.10 33.50 -10.37
N GLU A 769 37.85 33.65 -9.27
CA GLU A 769 39.27 33.30 -9.22
C GLU A 769 39.45 31.79 -9.42
N GLY A 770 40.34 31.41 -10.33
CA GLY A 770 40.75 30.04 -10.56
C GLY A 770 41.57 29.46 -9.43
N ASN A 771 42.01 28.22 -9.61
CA ASN A 771 42.62 27.40 -8.57
C ASN A 771 41.72 27.34 -7.31
N SER A 772 40.44 27.08 -7.56
CA SER A 772 39.35 27.03 -6.59
C SER A 772 38.40 25.87 -6.89
N ILE A 773 37.56 25.50 -5.93
CA ILE A 773 36.55 24.44 -6.09
C ILE A 773 35.18 25.09 -6.29
N MET A 774 34.44 24.64 -7.30
CA MET A 774 33.06 25.03 -7.56
C MET A 774 32.09 23.95 -7.05
N ILE A 775 31.03 24.36 -6.36
CA ILE A 775 29.92 23.49 -5.94
C ILE A 775 28.61 24.01 -6.54
N GLY A 776 27.94 23.16 -7.32
CA GLY A 776 26.60 23.42 -7.85
C GLY A 776 25.54 23.43 -6.74
N GLY A 777 24.85 24.55 -6.53
CA GLY A 777 23.97 24.72 -5.37
C GLY A 777 22.81 23.70 -5.31
N LYS A 778 22.21 23.38 -6.46
CA LYS A 778 21.07 22.44 -6.54
C LYS A 778 21.45 21.00 -6.82
N THR A 779 22.55 20.79 -7.54
CA THR A 779 22.96 19.47 -8.05
C THR A 779 24.06 18.82 -7.20
N LEU A 780 24.74 19.59 -6.34
CA LEU A 780 25.92 19.18 -5.57
C LEU A 780 27.06 18.64 -6.46
N VAL A 781 27.14 19.10 -7.71
CA VAL A 781 28.30 18.84 -8.57
C VAL A 781 29.50 19.59 -7.99
N ILE A 782 30.59 18.91 -7.71
CA ILE A 782 31.81 19.49 -7.13
C ILE A 782 32.95 19.32 -8.14
N THR A 783 33.55 20.41 -8.60
CA THR A 783 34.65 20.40 -9.59
C THR A 783 35.76 21.36 -9.20
N TYR A 784 37.00 21.03 -9.57
CA TYR A 784 38.16 21.91 -9.40
C TYR A 784 38.35 22.74 -10.68
N GLN A 785 38.44 24.07 -10.54
CA GLN A 785 38.62 24.99 -11.66
C GLN A 785 40.06 25.53 -11.67
N PRO A 786 40.94 25.08 -12.59
CA PRO A 786 42.35 25.48 -12.60
C PRO A 786 42.58 26.90 -13.13
N LYS A 787 41.61 27.48 -13.84
CA LYS A 787 41.67 28.83 -14.44
C LYS A 787 40.49 29.65 -13.95
N ASP A 788 40.63 30.97 -14.00
CA ASP A 788 39.52 31.91 -13.74
C ASP A 788 38.33 31.57 -14.64
N PHE A 789 37.12 31.71 -14.12
CA PHE A 789 35.91 31.25 -14.81
C PHE A 789 34.69 32.14 -14.53
N PHE A 790 33.66 32.00 -15.35
CA PHE A 790 32.34 32.61 -15.16
C PHE A 790 31.34 31.55 -14.69
N SER A 791 30.45 31.91 -13.75
CA SER A 791 29.40 31.02 -13.21
C SER A 791 28.00 31.44 -13.66
N ASN A 792 27.08 30.47 -13.73
CA ASN A 792 25.75 30.63 -14.30
C ASN A 792 24.60 30.78 -13.29
N ASP A 793 24.88 30.73 -11.99
CA ASP A 793 23.86 30.74 -10.93
C ASP A 793 24.48 31.25 -9.63
N SER A 794 23.84 32.23 -8.98
CA SER A 794 24.32 32.81 -7.71
C SER A 794 24.18 31.86 -6.52
N HIS A 795 23.45 30.75 -6.66
CA HIS A 795 23.38 29.72 -5.63
C HIS A 795 24.56 28.75 -5.67
N ASN A 796 25.40 28.79 -6.71
CA ASN A 796 26.66 28.05 -6.72
C ASN A 796 27.64 28.63 -5.71
N LEU A 797 28.52 27.79 -5.20
CA LEU A 797 29.55 28.17 -4.23
C LEU A 797 30.94 28.05 -4.87
N VAL A 798 31.80 29.01 -4.54
CA VAL A 798 33.22 29.01 -4.87
C VAL A 798 34.00 28.90 -3.56
N LEU A 799 34.84 27.88 -3.48
CA LEU A 799 35.65 27.54 -2.33
C LEU A 799 37.11 27.85 -2.68
N ARG A 800 37.62 28.94 -2.11
CA ARG A 800 39.01 29.38 -2.28
C ARG A 800 39.84 28.92 -1.10
N PHE A 801 40.89 28.15 -1.34
CA PHE A 801 41.74 27.65 -0.26
C PHE A 801 42.50 28.79 0.45
N ASN A 802 42.52 28.78 1.78
CA ASN A 802 43.08 29.86 2.60
C ASN A 802 44.63 29.84 2.63
N ASP A 803 45.25 28.66 2.60
CA ASP A 803 46.70 28.46 2.62
C ASP A 803 47.25 28.15 1.22
N GLU A 804 48.23 28.92 0.77
CA GLU A 804 48.90 28.71 -0.53
C GLU A 804 49.50 27.30 -0.69
N ASN A 805 49.90 26.63 0.39
CA ASN A 805 50.41 25.25 0.32
C ASN A 805 49.34 24.23 -0.12
N GLY A 806 48.05 24.54 0.08
CA GLY A 806 46.94 23.69 -0.34
C GLY A 806 46.42 24.02 -1.75
N ARG A 807 46.95 25.05 -2.40
CA ARG A 807 46.54 25.51 -3.74
C ARG A 807 47.27 24.77 -4.88
N THR A 808 47.48 23.46 -4.71
CA THR A 808 47.99 22.59 -5.79
C THR A 808 46.83 21.83 -6.43
N GLU A 809 46.93 21.54 -7.73
CA GLU A 809 45.92 20.76 -8.45
C GLU A 809 45.62 19.41 -7.77
N ASN A 810 46.65 18.72 -7.30
CA ASN A 810 46.51 17.41 -6.68
C ASN A 810 45.79 17.50 -5.33
N ILE A 811 46.12 18.48 -4.48
CA ILE A 811 45.41 18.69 -3.20
C ILE A 811 43.96 19.08 -3.47
N GLN A 812 43.69 19.98 -4.42
CA GLN A 812 42.32 20.40 -4.74
C GLN A 812 41.46 19.22 -5.23
N LEU A 813 41.99 18.34 -6.08
CA LEU A 813 41.30 17.12 -6.51
C LEU A 813 41.07 16.13 -5.35
N PHE A 814 42.00 16.05 -4.40
CA PHE A 814 41.78 15.29 -3.16
C PHE A 814 40.57 15.84 -2.39
N PHE A 815 40.52 17.16 -2.22
CA PHE A 815 39.39 17.83 -1.56
C PHE A 815 38.08 17.66 -2.30
N VAL A 816 38.04 17.69 -3.64
CA VAL A 816 36.82 17.41 -4.41
C VAL A 816 36.24 16.04 -4.04
N ALA A 817 37.07 15.00 -3.97
CA ALA A 817 36.63 13.66 -3.56
C ALA A 817 36.16 13.63 -2.10
N ALA A 818 36.92 14.23 -1.19
CA ALA A 818 36.61 14.26 0.23
C ALA A 818 35.34 15.05 0.56
N LEU A 819 35.16 16.21 -0.07
CA LEU A 819 33.96 17.05 0.05
C LEU A 819 32.74 16.32 -0.51
N TYR A 820 32.83 15.70 -1.68
CA TYR A 820 31.70 14.95 -2.24
C TYR A 820 31.27 13.83 -1.30
N LYS A 821 32.22 13.05 -0.77
CA LYS A 821 31.92 11.98 0.19
C LYS A 821 31.28 12.51 1.47
N SER A 822 31.77 13.64 1.99
CA SER A 822 31.28 14.25 3.22
C SER A 822 29.92 14.95 3.08
N LEU A 823 29.56 15.40 1.88
CA LEU A 823 28.38 16.26 1.66
C LEU A 823 27.23 15.58 0.90
N SER A 824 27.52 14.56 0.08
CA SER A 824 26.52 13.89 -0.80
C SER A 824 25.35 13.26 -0.05
N HIS A 825 25.53 12.91 1.21
CA HIS A 825 24.48 12.33 2.03
C HIS A 825 23.59 13.38 2.73
N LYS A 826 24.02 14.64 2.81
CA LYS A 826 23.33 15.75 3.48
C LYS A 826 22.46 16.57 2.54
N TYR A 827 22.88 16.69 1.28
CA TYR A 827 22.25 17.57 0.31
C TYR A 827 21.67 16.82 -0.88
N SER A 828 20.53 17.31 -1.36
CA SER A 828 19.81 16.78 -2.51
C SER A 828 19.10 17.91 -3.25
N TRP A 829 18.46 17.62 -4.37
CA TRP A 829 17.70 18.63 -5.11
C TRP A 829 16.59 19.28 -4.24
N GLY A 830 15.96 18.51 -3.35
CA GLY A 830 14.95 19.00 -2.40
C GLY A 830 15.53 19.68 -1.15
N ASN A 831 16.81 19.45 -0.84
CA ASN A 831 17.55 20.08 0.26
C ASN A 831 18.89 20.59 -0.26
N SER A 832 18.86 21.70 -1.01
CA SER A 832 20.04 22.26 -1.66
C SER A 832 21.07 22.79 -0.64
N ILE A 833 22.35 22.68 -1.00
CA ILE A 833 23.45 23.29 -0.25
C ILE A 833 23.36 24.82 -0.42
N SER A 834 23.81 25.56 0.60
CA SER A 834 23.91 27.01 0.54
C SER A 834 25.08 27.49 1.36
N ASN A 835 25.50 28.73 1.12
CA ASN A 835 26.60 29.35 1.86
C ASN A 835 26.34 29.26 3.37
N LYS A 836 25.12 29.56 3.82
CA LYS A 836 24.76 29.44 5.25
C LYS A 836 24.94 28.03 5.81
N LYS A 837 24.58 26.99 5.06
CA LYS A 837 24.60 25.60 5.54
C LYS A 837 26.02 25.02 5.59
N ILE A 838 26.83 25.30 4.56
CA ILE A 838 28.20 24.76 4.49
C ILE A 838 29.14 25.34 5.57
N GLN A 839 28.80 26.49 6.18
CA GLN A 839 29.57 27.05 7.30
C GLN A 839 29.72 26.09 8.49
N THR A 840 28.76 25.19 8.68
CA THR A 840 28.77 24.21 9.80
C THR A 840 29.20 22.82 9.34
N ASP A 841 29.51 22.63 8.06
CA ASP A 841 29.90 21.33 7.54
C ASP A 841 31.37 21.01 7.79
N THR A 842 31.62 19.72 7.86
CA THR A 842 32.92 19.12 8.12
C THR A 842 33.37 18.23 6.96
N VAL A 843 34.67 18.00 6.88
CA VAL A 843 35.32 17.10 5.92
C VAL A 843 36.34 16.22 6.65
N LEU A 844 36.46 14.97 6.20
CA LEU A 844 37.40 14.00 6.76
C LEU A 844 38.72 14.00 5.98
N LEU A 845 39.84 14.32 6.64
CA LEU A 845 41.15 14.49 6.00
C LEU A 845 42.27 13.68 6.69
N PRO A 846 43.31 13.25 5.94
CA PRO A 846 44.47 12.56 6.50
C PRO A 846 45.32 13.47 7.39
N VAL A 847 45.77 12.90 8.51
CA VAL A 847 46.68 13.56 9.45
C VAL A 847 47.94 12.75 9.71
N THR A 848 49.03 13.46 9.96
CA THR A 848 50.33 12.92 10.36
C THR A 848 50.28 12.34 11.78
N SER A 849 51.37 11.69 12.21
CA SER A 849 51.52 11.21 13.60
C SER A 849 51.47 12.34 14.63
N SER A 850 51.90 13.56 14.26
CA SER A 850 51.77 14.78 15.08
C SER A 850 50.38 15.42 15.00
N SER A 851 49.40 14.77 14.36
CA SER A 851 48.02 15.25 14.19
C SER A 851 47.89 16.57 13.41
N THR A 852 48.86 16.88 12.55
CA THR A 852 48.79 17.94 11.53
C THR A 852 48.30 17.38 10.21
N PHE A 853 47.69 18.19 9.33
CA PHE A 853 47.19 17.69 8.04
C PHE A 853 48.33 17.25 7.13
N ASP A 854 48.17 16.07 6.52
CA ASP A 854 49.20 15.44 5.71
C ASP A 854 49.06 15.85 4.23
N TYR A 855 49.33 17.13 3.93
CA TYR A 855 49.28 17.68 2.57
C TYR A 855 50.22 16.92 1.61
N THR A 856 51.39 16.51 2.12
CA THR A 856 52.35 15.71 1.35
C THR A 856 51.74 14.38 0.92
N LEU A 857 51.02 13.68 1.82
CA LEU A 857 50.33 12.45 1.46
C LEU A 857 49.21 12.69 0.43
N MET A 858 48.40 13.74 0.60
CA MET A 858 47.32 14.08 -0.35
C MET A 858 47.87 14.33 -1.76
N GLU A 859 48.91 15.17 -1.85
CA GLU A 859 49.63 15.53 -3.07
C GLU A 859 50.22 14.29 -3.76
N THR A 860 51.03 13.52 -3.03
CA THR A 860 51.71 12.31 -3.55
C THR A 860 50.71 11.25 -3.99
N TYR A 861 49.62 11.06 -3.26
CA TYR A 861 48.60 10.08 -3.59
C TYR A 861 47.87 10.38 -4.90
N ILE A 862 47.39 11.62 -5.09
CA ILE A 862 46.70 12.00 -6.33
C ILE A 862 47.66 11.96 -7.52
N ARG A 863 48.92 12.37 -7.34
CA ARG A 863 49.96 12.26 -8.37
C ARG A 863 50.18 10.80 -8.78
N ALA A 864 50.31 9.89 -7.83
CA ALA A 864 50.45 8.46 -8.07
C ALA A 864 49.23 7.87 -8.81
N LEU A 865 48.01 8.29 -8.45
CA LEU A 865 46.79 7.90 -9.16
C LEU A 865 46.78 8.38 -10.61
N LYS A 866 47.19 9.62 -10.88
CA LYS A 866 47.30 10.16 -12.24
C LYS A 866 48.28 9.36 -13.09
N LYS A 867 49.49 9.10 -12.57
CA LYS A 867 50.50 8.26 -13.25
C LYS A 867 49.96 6.87 -13.58
N ASN A 868 49.32 6.19 -12.62
CA ASN A 868 48.73 4.88 -12.87
C ASN A 868 47.65 4.89 -13.96
N LEU A 869 46.77 5.89 -13.96
CA LEU A 869 45.69 6.00 -14.95
C LEU A 869 46.23 6.32 -16.35
N ILE A 870 47.18 7.26 -16.46
CA ILE A 870 47.84 7.61 -17.73
C ILE A 870 48.63 6.41 -18.26
N GLY A 871 49.42 5.73 -17.41
CA GLY A 871 50.16 4.53 -17.78
C GLY A 871 49.24 3.40 -18.27
N CYS A 872 48.10 3.18 -17.62
CA CYS A 872 47.09 2.22 -18.09
C CYS A 872 46.52 2.60 -19.47
N LEU A 873 46.29 3.89 -19.72
CA LEU A 873 45.79 4.39 -21.01
C LEU A 873 46.84 4.19 -22.12
N LEU A 874 48.10 4.58 -21.87
CA LEU A 874 49.22 4.39 -22.80
C LEU A 874 49.43 2.90 -23.14
N ASN A 875 49.40 2.03 -22.14
CA ASN A 875 49.49 0.58 -22.34
C ASN A 875 48.34 0.04 -23.21
N LYS A 876 47.11 0.51 -23.02
CA LYS A 876 45.97 0.14 -23.86
C LYS A 876 46.10 0.67 -25.30
N LEU A 877 46.64 1.87 -25.49
CA LEU A 877 46.89 2.44 -26.82
C LEU A 877 48.01 1.67 -27.56
N HIS A 878 49.08 1.29 -26.85
CA HIS A 878 50.16 0.46 -27.38
C HIS A 878 49.69 -0.96 -27.73
N ALA A 879 48.89 -1.60 -26.86
CA ALA A 879 48.33 -2.93 -27.12
C ALA A 879 47.39 -2.96 -28.34
N ASN A 880 46.75 -1.83 -28.66
CA ASN A 880 45.85 -1.68 -29.82
C ASN A 880 46.56 -1.17 -31.11
N GLY A 881 47.90 -1.13 -31.14
CA GLY A 881 48.68 -0.88 -32.36
C GLY A 881 48.68 0.55 -32.90
N LYS A 882 48.25 1.54 -32.10
CA LYS A 882 48.19 2.96 -32.50
C LYS A 882 49.18 3.81 -31.70
N MET A 883 50.47 3.62 -31.94
CA MET A 883 51.56 4.63 -31.95
C MET A 883 52.88 3.86 -32.06
N LYS A 884 53.65 4.12 -33.13
CA LYS A 884 55.08 3.78 -33.18
C LYS A 884 55.86 4.99 -32.65
N LYS A 885 56.88 4.70 -31.84
CA LYS A 885 57.86 5.63 -31.27
C LYS A 885 58.21 6.81 -32.17
#